data_AF-A0A0S8KSH8-F1
#
_entry.id   AF-A0A0S8KSH8-F1
#
_cell.length_a   1.000
_cell.length_b   1.000
_cell.length_c   1.000
_cell.angle_alpha   90.00
_cell.angle_beta   90.00
_cell.angle_gamma   90.00
#
_symmetry.space_group_name_H-M   'P 1'
#
loop_
_entity.id
_entity.type
_entity.pdbx_description
1 polymer ?
#
loop_
_entity_poly.entity_id
_entity_poly.type
_entity_poly.pdbx_seq_one_letter_code
_entity_poly.pdbx_strand_id
1 'polypeptide(L)'
;MQRDDASGDSLKVVAEQDAKDRSSSTGLVKLLMHWGIPAGILAVLGYVLLSRLSPEELTTILSHSAPEWLLLGLLFYALTNVARAVRMVRLLGRSYSRTLQMLPIMFALSLFNNVLPMRAGELSFPYLMQQDGVDWGTSLAALLVSRLFDLLAVGSLFLITTLRPYSLLATSTVGLVATAAGAVVAVLALLASLPTMGRKFLRSLQRWLVTTEAPTSRWRVMLSEQAEKAVSALQWMRPRHVYWRAFFHSLLIWLGTYAWFACFLKGIGMPKTIGQVISGASLAVLAKSLPVSSIGGFGAHEAAWTLGFVWIGQEASTAILAGFAVNLLTLLSSAIFGLGSLGWLGLRSGRPLSSYLPPALQKQVSADEHRRLARWRLNRHGMIAVILILFVVLGTLYSIVTPLFETPDEVWHYLYVKHVADGGGLPVYREDTTFPMRQEASQPPLYYLLTGWATAWIDTSDVETVVRYNPHAAIGAPEAWGNRNVISHTPYEGFPYRGAALAAHLVRFLSVLMGGGTVLCTYLIARRLFPRPPWLAPAAAALNAFLPQFVFISASINNDVPATLLSAMTLWLLVCIVQDGASAPRLFALGAVLGLAALSKLNALVLLPLAAAVLLVLAWKRRSAWALVRWGVWTFGAASLVGGWWYLRNWLLYRDPFGLKLMFAVLPARTQRPSAAELLHLLDGALKSFFGVFGWFNIAMEPWVYTLFQMGLLIAAVGLLRLVYLFVKQQSWVDLIRIGLLVFWSSGFILALVGWTQARYPQGRLLFPAIPAIAALLILGLAQWPAARWARSLISILLGLLLGFAVIVPYRYIAPAYAQAPPLTVAGRAAIMHPLSVEFGGQMRLLGFDLAEEVRPGERLSLSLYWESIAPMETDYSVFVHLVDDRGVTIAQRDSYPGAGNNPTRAWALGKTIRDVYPVDVPAPLLAAGPCLVRVGLYDHATGLRLPAQLSGGGARDFTELPIQLSLQARPPGALNDLYHEFEGKIALRGYSVEPILAQPGDELHLLLRWQALQTLSEDYVVFAHLMRADAQIWAQNDHWPMDGQSPTSTWSAGATVTDEFDLHIWPDAPEDNYQLIVGLYEPTTIRRLYLDTGLDFLVLGQIAVRRG
;
A
#
# COMPACT_ATOMS: atom_id res chain seq x y z
N MET A 1 -29.23 57.04 48.75
CA MET A 1 -30.31 56.26 49.37
C MET A 1 -29.76 54.86 49.61
N GLN A 2 -29.35 54.58 50.85
CA GLN A 2 -28.92 53.26 51.31
C GLN A 2 -30.12 52.29 51.29
N ARG A 3 -29.96 51.06 50.78
CA ARG A 3 -30.51 49.83 51.36
C ARG A 3 -30.02 48.56 50.62
N ASP A 4 -29.50 47.65 51.43
CA ASP A 4 -29.56 46.18 51.37
C ASP A 4 -28.73 45.41 50.32
N ASP A 5 -27.43 45.29 50.61
CA ASP A 5 -26.47 44.42 49.93
C ASP A 5 -26.06 43.20 50.79
N ALA A 6 -26.98 42.68 51.62
CA ALA A 6 -26.69 41.67 52.64
C ALA A 6 -27.27 40.26 52.38
N SER A 7 -27.85 39.98 51.20
CA SER A 7 -28.47 38.68 50.89
C SER A 7 -27.66 37.76 49.96
N GLY A 8 -26.53 38.24 49.42
CA GLY A 8 -25.71 37.51 48.45
C GLY A 8 -24.66 36.55 49.04
N ASP A 9 -24.20 36.79 50.28
CA ASP A 9 -23.06 36.04 50.85
C ASP A 9 -23.47 34.83 51.71
N SER A 10 -24.70 34.79 52.23
CA SER A 10 -25.19 33.65 53.01
C SER A 10 -25.55 32.42 52.14
N LEU A 11 -25.81 32.62 50.85
CA LEU A 11 -26.16 31.54 49.90
C LEU A 11 -24.94 30.77 49.35
N LYS A 12 -23.73 31.34 49.42
CA LYS A 12 -22.49 30.63 49.05
C LYS A 12 -22.02 29.66 50.12
N VAL A 13 -22.22 30.01 51.40
CA VAL A 13 -21.73 29.23 52.54
C VAL A 13 -22.55 27.94 52.74
N VAL A 14 -23.86 27.96 52.49
CA VAL A 14 -24.72 26.78 52.61
C VAL A 14 -24.48 25.76 51.48
N ALA A 15 -24.09 26.21 50.28
CA ALA A 15 -23.80 25.34 49.14
C ALA A 15 -22.45 24.59 49.26
N GLU A 16 -21.50 25.11 50.03
CA GLU A 16 -20.21 24.45 50.29
C GLU A 16 -20.28 23.43 51.43
N GLN A 17 -21.22 23.58 52.37
CA GLN A 17 -21.41 22.63 53.48
C GLN A 17 -22.15 21.35 53.08
N ASP A 18 -23.14 21.43 52.17
CA ASP A 18 -23.90 20.25 51.69
C ASP A 18 -23.07 19.32 50.76
N ALA A 19 -21.94 19.81 50.24
CA ALA A 19 -21.04 19.04 49.38
C ALA A 19 -20.08 18.13 50.17
N LYS A 20 -19.92 18.36 51.48
CA LYS A 20 -18.97 17.62 52.34
C LYS A 20 -19.56 16.36 52.99
N ASP A 21 -20.88 16.25 53.10
CA ASP A 21 -21.55 15.16 53.85
C ASP A 21 -22.04 13.96 53.01
N ARG A 22 -21.71 13.89 51.70
CA ARG A 22 -22.15 12.78 50.82
C ARG A 22 -21.05 11.77 50.44
N SER A 23 -20.05 11.57 51.31
CA SER A 23 -19.00 10.57 51.09
C SER A 23 -19.08 9.39 52.07
N SER A 24 -20.15 8.59 52.03
CA SER A 24 -20.11 7.24 52.59
C SER A 24 -21.06 6.27 51.87
N SER A 25 -20.45 5.20 51.36
CA SER A 25 -20.97 3.86 50.98
C SER A 25 -22.25 3.66 50.14
N THR A 26 -23.07 4.67 49.84
CA THR A 26 -24.34 4.50 49.08
C THR A 26 -24.20 4.63 47.55
N GLY A 27 -23.02 5.00 47.05
CA GLY A 27 -22.78 5.22 45.62
C GLY A 27 -22.78 3.94 44.78
N LEU A 28 -22.21 2.84 45.29
CA LEU A 28 -22.10 1.58 44.55
C LEU A 28 -23.47 0.88 44.43
N VAL A 29 -24.28 0.92 45.49
CA VAL A 29 -25.63 0.33 45.51
C VAL A 29 -26.61 1.12 44.65
N LYS A 30 -26.52 2.46 44.65
CA LYS A 30 -27.29 3.30 43.71
C LYS A 30 -26.84 3.11 42.26
N LEU A 31 -25.54 2.92 42.01
CA LEU A 31 -25.00 2.62 40.68
C LEU A 31 -25.46 1.24 40.18
N LEU A 32 -25.43 0.22 41.04
CA LEU A 32 -25.91 -1.13 40.74
C LEU A 32 -27.45 -1.19 40.57
N MET A 33 -28.22 -0.41 41.32
CA MET A 33 -29.68 -0.34 41.11
C MET A 33 -30.07 0.49 39.88
N HIS A 34 -29.38 1.61 39.58
CA HIS A 34 -29.70 2.45 38.41
C HIS A 34 -29.21 1.89 37.09
N TRP A 35 -28.10 1.13 37.08
CA TRP A 35 -27.49 0.62 35.85
C TRP A 35 -27.40 -0.90 35.79
N GLY A 36 -27.30 -1.59 36.93
CA GLY A 36 -27.23 -3.06 36.98
C GLY A 36 -28.57 -3.74 36.66
N ILE A 37 -29.71 -3.13 37.01
CA ILE A 37 -31.03 -3.66 36.61
C ILE A 37 -31.26 -3.50 35.09
N PRO A 38 -31.03 -2.33 34.47
CA PRO A 38 -31.07 -2.21 33.01
C PRO A 38 -30.03 -3.08 32.31
N ALA A 39 -28.79 -3.15 32.79
CA ALA A 39 -27.72 -3.98 32.20
C ALA A 39 -28.01 -5.49 32.35
N GLY A 40 -28.62 -5.91 33.45
CA GLY A 40 -29.10 -7.28 33.66
C GLY A 40 -30.29 -7.63 32.76
N ILE A 41 -31.25 -6.71 32.63
CA ILE A 41 -32.36 -6.84 31.66
C ILE A 41 -31.81 -6.90 30.23
N LEU A 42 -30.76 -6.14 29.91
CA LEU A 42 -30.05 -6.13 28.62
C LEU A 42 -29.25 -7.41 28.35
N ALA A 43 -28.59 -7.97 29.37
CA ALA A 43 -27.88 -9.24 29.25
C ALA A 43 -28.87 -10.39 29.06
N VAL A 44 -30.01 -10.37 29.77
CA VAL A 44 -31.08 -11.37 29.63
C VAL A 44 -31.81 -11.22 28.29
N LEU A 45 -32.17 -10.01 27.85
CA LEU A 45 -32.76 -9.79 26.51
C LEU A 45 -31.77 -10.10 25.39
N GLY A 46 -30.51 -9.69 25.54
CA GLY A 46 -29.43 -10.02 24.60
C GLY A 46 -29.21 -11.53 24.49
N TYR A 47 -29.21 -12.25 25.62
CA TYR A 47 -29.14 -13.71 25.67
C TYR A 47 -30.38 -14.38 25.06
N VAL A 48 -31.59 -13.89 25.38
CA VAL A 48 -32.87 -14.41 24.83
C VAL A 48 -33.02 -14.11 23.33
N LEU A 49 -32.42 -13.03 22.82
CA LEU A 49 -32.46 -12.65 21.40
C LEU A 49 -31.34 -13.33 20.59
N LEU A 50 -30.12 -13.42 21.12
CA LEU A 50 -29.01 -14.16 20.51
C LEU A 50 -29.25 -15.68 20.52
N SER A 51 -30.02 -16.20 21.49
CA SER A 51 -30.44 -17.61 21.50
C SER A 51 -31.55 -17.95 20.51
N ARG A 52 -32.14 -16.95 19.83
CA ARG A 52 -33.16 -17.13 18.78
C ARG A 52 -32.67 -16.86 17.36
N LEU A 53 -31.43 -16.40 17.20
CA LEU A 53 -30.77 -16.18 15.92
C LEU A 53 -29.61 -17.17 15.81
N SER A 54 -29.68 -18.12 14.88
CA SER A 54 -28.53 -18.97 14.61
C SER A 54 -27.44 -18.10 13.97
N PRO A 55 -26.18 -18.16 14.44
CA PRO A 55 -25.05 -17.48 13.78
C PRO A 55 -24.94 -17.86 12.30
N GLU A 56 -25.37 -19.06 11.93
CA GLU A 56 -25.45 -19.58 10.56
C GLU A 56 -26.44 -18.82 9.68
N GLU A 57 -27.63 -18.45 10.18
CA GLU A 57 -28.59 -17.65 9.40
C GLU A 57 -28.03 -16.24 9.11
N LEU A 58 -27.38 -15.61 10.09
CA LEU A 58 -26.84 -14.26 9.95
C LEU A 58 -25.63 -14.22 9.00
N THR A 59 -24.76 -15.24 9.06
CA THR A 59 -23.67 -15.40 8.09
C THR A 59 -24.21 -15.73 6.70
N THR A 60 -25.26 -16.54 6.59
CA THR A 60 -25.90 -16.87 5.30
C THR A 60 -26.52 -15.63 4.64
N ILE A 61 -27.23 -14.79 5.40
CA ILE A 61 -27.82 -13.55 4.88
C ILE A 61 -26.74 -12.56 4.41
N LEU A 62 -25.64 -12.45 5.16
CA LEU A 62 -24.53 -11.57 4.79
C LEU A 62 -23.71 -12.13 3.61
N SER A 63 -23.49 -13.45 3.54
CA SER A 63 -22.72 -14.08 2.47
C SER A 63 -23.47 -14.09 1.13
N HIS A 64 -24.81 -14.13 1.16
CA HIS A 64 -25.65 -14.04 -0.04
C HIS A 64 -26.07 -12.61 -0.39
N SER A 65 -25.63 -11.62 0.40
CA SER A 65 -26.00 -10.23 0.13
C SER A 65 -25.17 -9.65 -1.01
N ALA A 66 -25.86 -9.11 -2.01
CA ALA A 66 -25.23 -8.48 -3.16
C ALA A 66 -24.48 -7.19 -2.74
N PRO A 67 -23.13 -7.14 -2.83
CA PRO A 67 -22.32 -6.06 -2.27
C PRO A 67 -22.68 -4.67 -2.81
N GLU A 68 -23.12 -4.59 -4.07
CA GLU A 68 -23.51 -3.34 -4.72
C GLU A 68 -24.70 -2.66 -4.03
N TRP A 69 -25.67 -3.43 -3.53
CA TRP A 69 -26.85 -2.89 -2.84
C TRP A 69 -26.52 -2.45 -1.41
N LEU A 70 -25.58 -3.13 -0.75
CA LEU A 70 -25.05 -2.71 0.54
C LEU A 70 -24.25 -1.40 0.43
N LEU A 71 -23.37 -1.29 -0.57
CA LEU A 71 -22.59 -0.06 -0.83
C LEU A 71 -23.49 1.11 -1.21
N LEU A 72 -24.48 0.88 -2.09
CA LEU A 72 -25.47 1.89 -2.47
C LEU A 72 -26.32 2.31 -1.27
N GLY A 73 -26.65 1.36 -0.39
CA GLY A 73 -27.19 1.67 0.93
C GLY A 73 -26.26 2.65 1.67
N LEU A 74 -25.00 2.26 1.92
CA LEU A 74 -24.10 3.05 2.76
C LEU A 74 -23.93 4.47 2.23
N LEU A 75 -23.97 4.64 0.90
CA LEU A 75 -24.05 5.92 0.23
C LEU A 75 -25.30 6.72 0.63
N PHE A 76 -26.51 6.15 0.56
CA PHE A 76 -27.73 6.81 1.05
C PHE A 76 -27.67 7.15 2.55
N TYR A 77 -27.11 6.27 3.38
CA TYR A 77 -26.89 6.56 4.80
C TYR A 77 -25.96 7.77 5.00
N ALA A 78 -24.88 7.88 4.23
CA ALA A 78 -24.00 9.04 4.28
C ALA A 78 -24.69 10.31 3.77
N LEU A 79 -25.38 10.24 2.62
CA LEU A 79 -26.09 11.36 2.00
C LEU A 79 -27.21 11.91 2.90
N THR A 80 -27.96 11.05 3.60
CA THR A 80 -28.98 11.49 4.56
C THR A 80 -28.38 12.26 5.73
N ASN A 81 -27.21 11.86 6.23
CA ASN A 81 -26.49 12.61 7.27
C ASN A 81 -25.92 13.95 6.75
N VAL A 82 -25.50 14.01 5.49
CA VAL A 82 -25.15 15.29 4.83
C VAL A 82 -26.38 16.20 4.74
N ALA A 83 -27.53 15.68 4.32
CA ALA A 83 -28.77 16.44 4.25
C ALA A 83 -29.23 16.93 5.63
N ARG A 84 -29.09 16.09 6.68
CA ARG A 84 -29.31 16.48 8.08
C ARG A 84 -28.41 17.64 8.50
N ALA A 85 -27.13 17.61 8.11
CA ALA A 85 -26.18 18.69 8.40
C ALA A 85 -26.57 20.00 7.70
N VAL A 86 -26.90 19.96 6.40
CA VAL A 86 -27.38 21.12 5.63
C VAL A 86 -28.64 21.73 6.28
N ARG A 87 -29.61 20.88 6.63
CA ARG A 87 -30.84 21.31 7.30
C ARG A 87 -30.54 22.00 8.62
N MET A 88 -29.65 21.43 9.43
CA MET A 88 -29.33 21.97 10.75
C MET A 88 -28.61 23.32 10.66
N VAL A 89 -27.69 23.49 9.70
CA VAL A 89 -27.06 24.80 9.42
C VAL A 89 -28.10 25.85 9.02
N ARG A 90 -29.09 25.48 8.19
CA ARG A 90 -30.16 26.41 7.79
C ARG A 90 -31.06 26.81 8.95
N LEU A 91 -31.37 25.88 9.85
CA LEU A 91 -32.16 26.16 11.06
C LEU A 91 -31.41 27.07 12.03
N LEU A 92 -30.10 26.84 12.22
CA LEU A 92 -29.25 27.65 13.10
C LEU A 92 -28.91 29.03 12.49
N GLY A 93 -28.97 29.18 11.18
CA GLY A 93 -28.83 30.48 10.50
C GLY A 93 -27.48 31.15 10.76
N ARG A 94 -27.48 32.42 11.18
CA ARG A 94 -26.25 33.18 11.47
C ARG A 94 -25.45 32.62 12.65
N SER A 95 -26.09 31.86 13.54
CA SER A 95 -25.43 31.26 14.70
C SER A 95 -24.47 30.14 14.31
N TYR A 96 -24.62 29.54 13.12
CA TYR A 96 -23.72 28.51 12.63
C TYR A 96 -23.79 28.35 11.10
N SER A 97 -22.69 28.64 10.39
CA SER A 97 -22.70 28.75 8.91
C SER A 97 -21.96 27.63 8.16
N ARG A 98 -21.38 26.64 8.84
CA ARG A 98 -20.41 25.71 8.24
C ARG A 98 -20.93 24.27 8.16
N THR A 99 -21.52 23.89 7.03
CA THR A 99 -22.06 22.54 6.78
C THR A 99 -21.05 21.42 7.00
N LEU A 100 -19.82 21.56 6.52
CA LEU A 100 -18.77 20.55 6.69
C LEU A 100 -18.37 20.35 8.16
N GLN A 101 -18.58 21.34 9.03
CA GLN A 101 -18.30 21.23 10.47
C GLN A 101 -19.45 20.62 11.25
N MET A 102 -20.67 20.71 10.72
CA MET A 102 -21.88 20.06 11.25
C MET A 102 -21.92 18.57 10.92
N LEU A 103 -21.27 18.14 9.84
CA LEU A 103 -21.34 16.76 9.36
C LEU A 103 -20.87 15.71 10.40
N PRO A 104 -19.69 15.83 11.05
CA PRO A 104 -19.28 14.90 12.10
C PRO A 104 -20.23 14.91 13.31
N ILE A 105 -20.83 16.06 13.62
CA ILE A 105 -21.81 16.20 14.71
C ILE A 105 -23.08 15.41 14.39
N MET A 106 -23.54 15.43 13.13
CA MET A 106 -24.70 14.64 12.70
C MET A 106 -24.42 13.14 12.71
N PHE A 107 -23.23 12.70 12.31
CA PHE A 107 -22.84 11.30 12.41
C PHE A 107 -22.72 10.83 13.87
N ALA A 108 -22.13 11.63 14.75
CA ALA A 108 -22.07 11.36 16.19
C ALA A 108 -23.48 11.32 16.80
N LEU A 109 -24.36 12.27 16.44
CA LEU A 109 -25.76 12.27 16.86
C LEU A 109 -26.50 11.01 16.36
N SER A 110 -26.25 10.58 15.13
CA SER A 110 -26.84 9.35 14.57
C SER A 110 -26.42 8.13 15.38
N LEU A 111 -25.13 8.02 15.73
CA LEU A 111 -24.61 6.97 16.60
C LEU A 111 -25.30 7.00 17.97
N PHE A 112 -25.31 8.15 18.65
CA PHE A 112 -25.91 8.25 19.98
C PHE A 112 -27.41 7.97 19.98
N ASN A 113 -28.13 8.38 18.94
CA ASN A 113 -29.56 8.10 18.81
C ASN A 113 -29.87 6.62 18.58
N ASN A 114 -28.98 5.89 17.92
CA ASN A 114 -29.16 4.46 17.69
C ASN A 114 -28.70 3.62 18.89
N VAL A 115 -27.69 4.08 19.63
CA VAL A 115 -27.11 3.31 20.75
C VAL A 115 -27.82 3.60 22.08
N LEU A 116 -28.07 4.87 22.43
CA LEU A 116 -28.56 5.23 23.76
C LEU A 116 -30.07 4.98 23.92
N PRO A 117 -30.52 4.55 25.12
CA PRO A 117 -31.92 4.24 25.37
C PRO A 117 -32.78 5.51 25.51
N MET A 118 -34.10 5.34 25.42
CA MET A 118 -35.11 6.39 25.68
C MET A 118 -34.87 7.73 24.94
N ARG A 119 -34.24 7.69 23.76
CA ARG A 119 -33.81 8.88 23.00
C ARG A 119 -32.87 9.84 23.75
N ALA A 120 -32.17 9.37 24.79
CA ALA A 120 -31.17 10.18 25.50
C ALA A 120 -30.06 10.71 24.55
N GLY A 121 -29.83 10.02 23.43
CA GLY A 121 -28.93 10.46 22.36
C GLY A 121 -29.28 11.82 21.75
N GLU A 122 -30.54 12.26 21.79
CA GLU A 122 -30.94 13.55 21.21
C GLU A 122 -30.31 14.73 21.95
N LEU A 123 -30.06 14.58 23.26
CA LEU A 123 -29.40 15.57 24.10
C LEU A 123 -27.91 15.72 23.79
N SER A 124 -27.31 14.79 23.04
CA SER A 124 -25.93 14.94 22.56
C SER A 124 -25.79 16.10 21.59
N PHE A 125 -26.85 16.46 20.85
CA PHE A 125 -26.76 17.53 19.85
C PHE A 125 -26.60 18.92 20.48
N PRO A 126 -27.47 19.38 21.40
CA PRO A 126 -27.27 20.65 22.09
C PRO A 126 -25.94 20.69 22.84
N TYR A 127 -25.49 19.55 23.37
CA TYR A 127 -24.20 19.42 24.05
C TYR A 127 -23.01 19.63 23.12
N LEU A 128 -22.96 18.91 22.00
CA LEU A 128 -21.92 19.09 20.99
C LEU A 128 -21.93 20.51 20.42
N MET A 129 -23.11 21.13 20.34
CA MET A 129 -23.26 22.50 19.85
C MET A 129 -22.78 23.57 20.82
N GLN A 130 -22.96 23.36 22.12
CA GLN A 130 -22.37 24.21 23.14
C GLN A 130 -20.85 24.25 23.04
N GLN A 131 -20.21 23.13 22.71
CA GLN A 131 -18.76 23.07 22.50
C GLN A 131 -18.28 23.87 21.27
N ASP A 132 -19.16 24.04 20.28
CA ASP A 132 -18.92 24.80 19.05
C ASP A 132 -19.38 26.27 19.16
N GLY A 133 -19.72 26.73 20.37
CA GLY A 133 -20.07 28.13 20.67
C GLY A 133 -21.53 28.50 20.41
N VAL A 134 -22.41 27.53 20.18
CA VAL A 134 -23.85 27.75 20.00
C VAL A 134 -24.56 27.52 21.34
N ASP A 135 -25.42 28.47 21.73
CA ASP A 135 -26.17 28.36 22.98
C ASP A 135 -27.09 27.12 23.02
N TRP A 136 -27.20 26.51 24.21
CA TRP A 136 -27.96 25.29 24.43
C TRP A 136 -29.44 25.44 24.06
N GLY A 137 -30.08 26.56 24.42
CA GLY A 137 -31.48 26.83 24.09
C GLY A 137 -31.71 27.01 22.59
N THR A 138 -30.75 27.61 21.89
CA THR A 138 -30.81 27.79 20.42
C THR A 138 -30.71 26.46 19.68
N SER A 139 -29.76 25.61 20.08
CA SER A 139 -29.56 24.28 19.49
C SER A 139 -30.69 23.32 19.85
N LEU A 140 -31.23 23.39 21.06
CA LEU A 140 -32.41 22.64 21.48
C LEU A 140 -33.66 23.04 20.66
N ALA A 141 -33.88 24.34 20.43
CA ALA A 141 -34.97 24.82 19.59
C ALA A 141 -34.86 24.29 18.15
N ALA A 142 -33.66 24.33 17.55
CA ALA A 142 -33.41 23.79 16.22
C ALA A 142 -33.68 22.28 16.15
N LEU A 143 -33.28 21.53 17.17
CA LEU A 143 -33.55 20.10 17.28
C LEU A 143 -35.04 19.80 17.35
N LEU A 144 -35.79 20.47 18.23
CA LEU A 144 -37.24 20.28 18.39
C LEU A 144 -37.99 20.57 17.09
N VAL A 145 -37.66 21.69 16.42
CA VAL A 145 -38.25 22.05 15.13
C VAL A 145 -37.93 20.98 14.07
N SER A 146 -36.70 20.48 14.03
CA SER A 146 -36.30 19.43 13.08
C SER A 146 -37.06 18.11 13.31
N ARG A 147 -37.34 17.73 14.56
CA ARG A 147 -38.10 16.52 14.90
C ARG A 147 -39.56 16.62 14.48
N LEU A 148 -40.15 17.80 14.65
CA LEU A 148 -41.51 18.05 14.20
C LEU A 148 -41.62 17.97 12.68
N PHE A 149 -40.66 18.52 11.94
CA PHE A 149 -40.59 18.33 10.49
C PHE A 149 -40.35 16.88 10.08
N ASP A 150 -39.58 16.12 10.85
CA ASP A 150 -39.37 14.69 10.61
C ASP A 150 -40.67 13.91 10.77
N LEU A 151 -41.44 14.15 11.84
CA LEU A 151 -42.74 13.52 12.05
C LEU A 151 -43.74 13.88 10.94
N LEU A 152 -43.75 15.14 10.50
CA LEU A 152 -44.61 15.57 9.40
C LEU A 152 -44.22 14.95 8.06
N ALA A 153 -42.92 14.84 7.78
CA ALA A 153 -42.45 14.22 6.55
C ALA A 153 -42.79 12.72 6.52
N VAL A 154 -42.51 11.99 7.61
CA VAL A 154 -42.85 10.57 7.75
C VAL A 154 -44.36 10.36 7.65
N GLY A 155 -45.15 11.14 8.40
CA GLY A 155 -46.61 11.06 8.37
C GLY A 155 -47.18 11.35 6.99
N SER A 156 -46.66 12.35 6.27
CA SER A 156 -47.10 12.67 4.92
C SER A 156 -46.78 11.56 3.93
N LEU A 157 -45.54 11.04 3.95
CA LEU A 157 -45.12 9.94 3.07
C LEU A 157 -45.91 8.65 3.34
N PHE A 158 -46.14 8.35 4.63
CA PHE A 158 -46.96 7.23 5.05
C PHE A 158 -48.40 7.37 4.56
N LEU A 159 -49.07 8.50 4.82
CA LEU A 159 -50.45 8.73 4.36
C LEU A 159 -50.58 8.64 2.83
N ILE A 160 -49.65 9.24 2.08
CA ILE A 160 -49.67 9.22 0.60
C ILE A 160 -49.55 7.78 0.06
N THR A 161 -48.71 6.95 0.70
CA THR A 161 -48.45 5.58 0.20
C THR A 161 -49.49 4.58 0.68
N THR A 162 -50.00 4.72 1.92
CA THR A 162 -50.92 3.78 2.55
C THR A 162 -52.39 4.06 2.23
N LEU A 163 -52.80 5.31 1.92
CA LEU A 163 -54.19 5.61 1.53
C LEU A 163 -54.48 5.34 0.04
N ARG A 164 -53.44 5.13 -0.77
CA ARG A 164 -53.55 4.82 -2.20
C ARG A 164 -54.42 3.58 -2.51
N PRO A 165 -54.37 2.47 -1.75
CA PRO A 165 -55.17 1.28 -2.03
C PRO A 165 -56.60 1.29 -1.45
N TYR A 166 -56.90 2.15 -0.47
CA TYR A 166 -58.13 2.03 0.35
C TYR A 166 -59.15 3.17 0.18
N SER A 167 -58.82 4.24 -0.56
CA SER A 167 -59.80 5.31 -0.78
C SER A 167 -60.69 5.01 -1.98
N LEU A 168 -62.01 5.00 -1.77
CA LEU A 168 -63.05 4.92 -2.82
C LEU A 168 -62.92 6.03 -3.89
N LEU A 169 -62.19 7.12 -3.57
CA LEU A 169 -61.88 8.24 -4.47
C LEU A 169 -60.60 8.00 -5.32
N ALA A 170 -59.65 7.16 -4.88
CA ALA A 170 -58.36 6.92 -5.56
C ALA A 170 -58.42 5.93 -6.73
N THR A 171 -59.60 5.38 -7.04
CA THR A 171 -59.83 4.66 -8.31
C THR A 171 -59.85 5.60 -9.51
N SER A 172 -60.00 6.92 -9.29
CA SER A 172 -59.91 7.95 -10.31
C SER A 172 -58.66 8.84 -10.12
N THR A 173 -58.02 9.24 -11.22
CA THR A 173 -56.87 10.17 -11.22
C THR A 173 -57.21 11.49 -10.52
N VAL A 174 -58.47 11.93 -10.61
CA VAL A 174 -58.98 13.17 -10.00
C VAL A 174 -59.05 13.06 -8.46
N GLY A 175 -59.54 11.94 -7.92
CA GLY A 175 -59.61 11.75 -6.48
C GLY A 175 -58.24 11.56 -5.81
N LEU A 176 -57.27 10.98 -6.53
CA LEU A 176 -55.87 10.93 -6.09
C LEU A 176 -55.28 12.34 -5.95
N VAL A 177 -55.50 13.20 -6.96
CA VAL A 177 -55.04 14.59 -6.95
C VAL A 177 -55.71 15.40 -5.85
N ALA A 178 -57.02 15.22 -5.62
CA ALA A 178 -57.76 15.91 -4.56
C ALA A 178 -57.28 15.50 -3.15
N THR A 179 -57.02 14.21 -2.93
CA THR A 179 -56.51 13.70 -1.65
C THR A 179 -55.08 14.17 -1.38
N ALA A 180 -54.23 14.16 -2.40
CA ALA A 180 -52.88 14.72 -2.32
C ALA A 180 -52.90 16.23 -2.05
N ALA A 181 -53.79 16.98 -2.72
CA ALA A 181 -53.97 18.41 -2.49
C ALA A 181 -54.46 18.71 -1.06
N GLY A 182 -55.42 17.94 -0.54
CA GLY A 182 -55.91 18.05 0.84
C GLY A 182 -54.83 17.79 1.88
N ALA A 183 -54.01 16.74 1.69
CA ALA A 183 -52.86 16.46 2.56
C ALA A 183 -51.82 17.59 2.52
N VAL A 184 -51.54 18.14 1.34
CA VAL A 184 -50.65 19.30 1.18
C VAL A 184 -51.20 20.53 1.90
N VAL A 185 -52.51 20.81 1.79
CA VAL A 185 -53.16 21.92 2.51
C VAL A 185 -53.10 21.72 4.03
N ALA A 186 -53.33 20.51 4.52
CA ALA A 186 -53.23 20.20 5.95
C ALA A 186 -51.79 20.37 6.47
N VAL A 187 -50.80 19.90 5.72
CA VAL A 187 -49.37 20.10 6.04
C VAL A 187 -49.01 21.59 6.01
N LEU A 188 -49.50 22.35 5.03
CA LEU A 188 -49.28 23.79 4.94
C LEU A 188 -49.93 24.55 6.12
N ALA A 189 -51.15 24.20 6.51
CA ALA A 189 -51.84 24.77 7.67
C ALA A 189 -51.08 24.47 8.97
N LEU A 190 -50.60 23.23 9.12
CA LEU A 190 -49.88 22.81 10.31
C LEU A 190 -48.49 23.46 10.40
N LEU A 191 -47.76 23.55 9.29
CA LEU A 191 -46.50 24.30 9.19
C LEU A 191 -46.69 25.81 9.46
N ALA A 192 -47.81 26.40 9.05
CA ALA A 192 -48.13 27.80 9.34
C ALA A 192 -48.46 28.03 10.82
N SER A 193 -49.06 27.04 11.50
CA SER A 193 -49.44 27.10 12.92
C SER A 193 -48.29 26.78 13.91
N LEU A 194 -47.24 26.09 13.44
CA LEU A 194 -46.10 25.61 14.23
C LEU A 194 -45.40 26.71 15.06
N PRO A 195 -45.02 27.87 14.48
CA PRO A 195 -44.30 28.91 15.22
C PRO A 195 -45.14 29.52 16.34
N THR A 196 -46.46 29.60 16.14
CA THR A 196 -47.42 30.11 17.14
C THR A 196 -47.67 29.10 18.26
N MET A 197 -47.85 27.81 17.93
CA MET A 197 -48.03 26.76 18.94
C MET A 197 -46.77 26.57 19.80
N GLY A 198 -45.58 26.44 19.18
CA GLY A 198 -44.33 26.23 19.90
C GLY A 198 -44.01 27.36 20.90
N ARG A 199 -44.33 28.62 20.54
CA ARG A 199 -44.20 29.76 21.45
C ARG A 199 -45.19 29.73 22.60
N LYS A 200 -46.47 29.43 22.33
CA LYS A 200 -47.48 29.31 23.39
C LYS A 200 -47.08 28.25 24.41
N PHE A 201 -46.61 27.09 23.93
CA PHE A 201 -46.12 26.01 24.77
C PHE A 201 -44.92 26.44 25.63
N LEU A 202 -43.84 26.95 25.02
CA LEU A 202 -42.64 27.34 25.75
C LEU A 202 -42.89 28.51 26.73
N ARG A 203 -43.76 29.47 26.40
CA ARG A 203 -44.16 30.55 27.32
C ARG A 203 -45.03 30.06 28.47
N SER A 204 -45.86 29.04 28.25
CA SER A 204 -46.62 28.40 29.32
C SER A 204 -45.70 27.57 30.23
N LEU A 205 -44.71 26.87 29.66
CA LEU A 205 -43.68 26.16 30.41
C LEU A 205 -42.82 27.11 31.24
N GLN A 206 -42.40 28.24 30.65
CA GLN A 206 -41.65 29.28 31.36
C GLN A 206 -42.47 29.86 32.52
N ARG A 207 -43.76 30.17 32.30
CA ARG A 207 -44.65 30.66 33.36
C ARG A 207 -44.79 29.62 34.47
N TRP A 208 -45.06 28.36 34.13
CA TRP A 208 -45.18 27.27 35.09
C TRP A 208 -43.90 27.10 35.94
N LEU A 209 -42.72 27.19 35.31
CA LEU A 209 -41.42 27.10 36.00
C LEU A 209 -41.18 28.26 36.99
N VAL A 210 -41.81 29.43 36.77
CA VAL A 210 -41.65 30.64 37.58
C VAL A 210 -42.76 30.80 38.63
N THR A 211 -43.97 30.28 38.41
CA THR A 211 -45.16 30.55 39.26
C THR A 211 -45.43 29.52 40.36
N THR A 212 -44.75 28.38 40.42
CA THR A 212 -44.97 27.38 41.49
C THR A 212 -44.25 27.75 42.79
N GLU A 213 -44.98 27.87 43.91
CA GLU A 213 -44.53 28.19 45.30
C GLU A 213 -43.49 27.23 45.92
N ALA A 214 -42.90 26.31 45.15
CA ALA A 214 -41.87 25.40 45.63
C ALA A 214 -40.47 26.04 45.55
N PRO A 215 -39.55 25.72 46.48
CA PRO A 215 -38.25 26.40 46.62
C PRO A 215 -37.47 26.42 45.29
N THR A 216 -36.92 27.58 44.95
CA THR A 216 -36.21 27.87 43.70
C THR A 216 -34.89 27.12 43.63
N SER A 217 -34.96 25.84 43.28
CA SER A 217 -33.78 25.02 42.99
C SER A 217 -33.01 25.56 41.77
N ARG A 218 -31.69 25.44 41.80
CA ARG A 218 -30.75 25.90 40.74
C ARG A 218 -31.11 25.39 39.33
N TRP A 219 -31.74 24.23 39.22
CA TRP A 219 -32.18 23.66 37.94
C TRP A 219 -33.39 24.38 37.34
N ARG A 220 -34.31 24.91 38.17
CA ARG A 220 -35.50 25.65 37.70
C ARG A 220 -35.12 26.97 37.03
N VAL A 221 -34.21 27.71 37.66
CA VAL A 221 -33.66 28.96 37.10
C VAL A 221 -32.97 28.67 35.77
N MET A 222 -32.09 27.66 35.73
CA MET A 222 -31.42 27.25 34.50
C MET A 222 -32.39 26.85 33.39
N LEU A 223 -33.44 26.07 33.69
CA LEU A 223 -34.45 25.71 32.69
C LEU A 223 -35.27 26.90 32.21
N SER A 224 -35.59 27.86 33.09
CA SER A 224 -36.33 29.06 32.71
C SER A 224 -35.52 29.95 31.75
N GLU A 225 -34.22 30.14 32.00
CA GLU A 225 -33.31 30.87 31.10
C GLU A 225 -33.17 30.17 29.75
N GLN A 226 -33.04 28.84 29.73
CA GLN A 226 -32.94 28.08 28.49
C GLN A 226 -34.25 28.08 27.70
N ALA A 227 -35.40 28.06 28.38
CA ALA A 227 -36.71 28.19 27.75
C ALA A 227 -36.87 29.57 27.10
N GLU A 228 -36.40 30.64 27.75
CA GLU A 228 -36.42 32.00 27.18
C GLU A 228 -35.54 32.11 25.93
N LYS A 229 -34.32 31.54 25.97
CA LYS A 229 -33.42 31.48 24.81
C LYS A 229 -33.97 30.61 23.67
N ALA A 230 -34.69 29.53 23.99
CA ALA A 230 -35.40 28.74 22.98
C ALA A 230 -36.56 29.53 22.35
N VAL A 231 -37.32 30.29 23.15
CA VAL A 231 -38.39 31.18 22.66
C VAL A 231 -37.82 32.24 21.74
N SER A 232 -36.70 32.88 22.09
CA SER A 232 -36.05 33.88 21.25
C SER A 232 -35.50 33.27 19.96
N ALA A 233 -34.87 32.09 20.01
CA ALA A 233 -34.42 31.36 18.82
C ALA A 233 -35.56 31.05 17.83
N LEU A 234 -36.74 30.64 18.33
CA LEU A 234 -37.94 30.45 17.50
C LEU A 234 -38.46 31.75 16.87
N GLN A 235 -38.08 32.94 17.37
CA GLN A 235 -38.40 34.21 16.72
C GLN A 235 -37.58 34.46 15.47
N TRP A 236 -36.30 34.09 15.51
CA TRP A 236 -35.39 34.23 14.37
C TRP A 236 -35.70 33.25 13.24
N MET A 237 -36.17 32.05 13.58
CA MET A 237 -36.55 31.05 12.59
C MET A 237 -37.90 31.37 11.89
N ARG A 238 -38.64 32.41 12.32
CA ARG A 238 -39.99 32.78 11.86
C ARG A 238 -40.19 32.98 10.34
N PRO A 239 -39.22 33.42 9.52
CA PRO A 239 -39.48 33.66 8.10
C PRO A 239 -39.96 32.39 7.37
N ARG A 240 -41.09 32.48 6.66
CA ARG A 240 -41.74 31.35 5.96
C ARG A 240 -40.79 30.55 5.06
N HIS A 241 -39.81 31.20 4.44
CA HIS A 241 -38.83 30.56 3.56
C HIS A 241 -37.84 29.64 4.29
N VAL A 242 -37.56 29.84 5.59
CA VAL A 242 -36.65 28.97 6.37
C VAL A 242 -37.35 27.66 6.72
N TYR A 243 -38.60 27.74 7.19
CA TYR A 243 -39.42 26.59 7.56
C TYR A 243 -39.71 25.69 6.35
N TRP A 244 -40.12 26.27 5.22
CA TRP A 244 -40.42 25.49 4.02
C TRP A 244 -39.19 24.77 3.47
N ARG A 245 -38.03 25.45 3.45
CA ARG A 245 -36.77 24.83 3.06
C ARG A 245 -36.37 23.71 4.03
N ALA A 246 -36.49 23.91 5.34
CA ALA A 246 -36.15 22.90 6.33
C ALA A 246 -37.06 21.66 6.25
N PHE A 247 -38.36 21.85 6.03
CA PHE A 247 -39.31 20.77 5.79
C PHE A 247 -39.00 19.99 4.51
N PHE A 248 -38.68 20.69 3.41
CA PHE A 248 -38.24 20.03 2.17
C PHE A 248 -36.98 19.16 2.40
N HIS A 249 -36.05 19.61 3.25
CA HIS A 249 -34.88 18.79 3.60
C HIS A 249 -35.28 17.58 4.46
N SER A 250 -36.23 17.71 5.40
CA SER A 250 -36.82 16.57 6.10
C SER A 250 -37.40 15.54 5.13
N LEU A 251 -38.15 15.97 4.12
CA LEU A 251 -38.71 15.08 3.11
C LEU A 251 -37.61 14.31 2.36
N LEU A 252 -36.56 15.01 1.92
CA LEU A 252 -35.42 14.38 1.24
C LEU A 252 -34.63 13.42 2.15
N ILE A 253 -34.45 13.78 3.43
CA ILE A 253 -33.79 12.92 4.43
C ILE A 253 -34.56 11.62 4.60
N TRP A 254 -35.89 11.69 4.71
CA TRP A 254 -36.71 10.49 4.89
C TRP A 254 -36.82 9.66 3.62
N LEU A 255 -36.97 10.28 2.44
CA LEU A 255 -36.88 9.55 1.16
C LEU A 255 -35.54 8.81 1.03
N GLY A 256 -34.43 9.45 1.37
CA GLY A 256 -33.11 8.80 1.39
C GLY A 256 -33.01 7.68 2.45
N THR A 257 -33.68 7.83 3.60
CA THR A 257 -33.71 6.79 4.65
C THR A 257 -34.53 5.58 4.20
N TYR A 258 -35.66 5.78 3.52
CA TYR A 258 -36.42 4.69 2.92
C TYR A 258 -35.70 4.07 1.72
N ALA A 259 -34.95 4.85 0.93
CA ALA A 259 -34.09 4.32 -0.12
C ALA A 259 -32.97 3.44 0.45
N TRP A 260 -32.36 3.84 1.57
CA TRP A 260 -31.44 3.00 2.35
C TRP A 260 -32.08 1.65 2.72
N PHE A 261 -33.28 1.66 3.31
CA PHE A 261 -34.01 0.43 3.64
C PHE A 261 -34.35 -0.40 2.40
N ALA A 262 -34.76 0.23 1.29
CA ALA A 262 -35.10 -0.46 0.06
C ALA A 262 -33.89 -1.15 -0.59
N CYS A 263 -32.74 -0.48 -0.64
CA CYS A 263 -31.48 -1.07 -1.11
C CYS A 263 -31.10 -2.28 -0.27
N PHE A 264 -31.20 -2.17 1.06
CA PHE A 264 -30.88 -3.27 1.94
C PHE A 264 -31.82 -4.46 1.76
N LEU A 265 -33.13 -4.22 1.78
CA LEU A 265 -34.14 -5.26 1.56
C LEU A 265 -33.92 -5.97 0.22
N LYS A 266 -33.56 -5.23 -0.83
CA LYS A 266 -33.18 -5.81 -2.12
C LYS A 266 -31.90 -6.63 -2.04
N GLY A 267 -30.89 -6.15 -1.30
CA GLY A 267 -29.61 -6.83 -1.09
C GLY A 267 -29.74 -8.18 -0.38
N ILE A 268 -30.72 -8.33 0.52
CA ILE A 268 -31.00 -9.59 1.23
C ILE A 268 -32.06 -10.47 0.54
N GLY A 269 -32.37 -10.21 -0.74
CA GLY A 269 -33.30 -11.03 -1.51
C GLY A 269 -34.79 -10.73 -1.28
N MET A 270 -35.14 -9.61 -0.63
CA MET A 270 -36.53 -9.17 -0.40
C MET A 270 -36.84 -7.87 -1.16
N PRO A 271 -36.89 -7.88 -2.50
CA PRO A 271 -37.15 -6.66 -3.26
C PRO A 271 -38.54 -6.11 -2.92
N LYS A 272 -38.58 -4.84 -2.50
CA LYS A 272 -39.81 -4.08 -2.24
C LYS A 272 -39.77 -2.77 -3.00
N THR A 273 -40.93 -2.33 -3.49
CA THR A 273 -41.06 -0.99 -4.07
C THR A 273 -40.90 0.06 -2.98
N ILE A 274 -40.45 1.28 -3.33
CA ILE A 274 -40.26 2.35 -2.34
C ILE A 274 -41.55 2.67 -1.58
N GLY A 275 -42.72 2.57 -2.22
CA GLY A 275 -44.02 2.76 -1.57
C GLY A 275 -44.33 1.71 -0.51
N GLN A 276 -44.03 0.43 -0.79
CA GLN A 276 -44.16 -0.66 0.17
C GLN A 276 -43.18 -0.48 1.35
N VAL A 277 -41.94 -0.06 1.09
CA VAL A 277 -40.97 0.22 2.16
C VAL A 277 -41.42 1.38 3.03
N ILE A 278 -41.96 2.46 2.45
CA ILE A 278 -42.51 3.58 3.20
C ILE A 278 -43.68 3.10 4.08
N SER A 279 -44.65 2.38 3.51
CA SER A 279 -45.80 1.88 4.29
C SER A 279 -45.37 0.92 5.41
N GLY A 280 -44.48 -0.04 5.11
CA GLY A 280 -44.05 -1.06 6.07
C GLY A 280 -43.09 -0.55 7.15
N ALA A 281 -42.13 0.32 6.80
CA ALA A 281 -41.11 0.78 7.75
C ALA A 281 -41.53 1.99 8.59
N SER A 282 -42.58 2.73 8.21
CA SER A 282 -42.95 3.97 8.91
C SER A 282 -43.39 3.74 10.36
N LEU A 283 -44.09 2.64 10.66
CA LEU A 283 -44.42 2.29 12.05
C LEU A 283 -43.15 2.10 12.90
N ALA A 284 -42.13 1.44 12.35
CA ALA A 284 -40.83 1.24 12.99
C ALA A 284 -40.07 2.56 13.24
N VAL A 285 -40.20 3.52 12.32
CA VAL A 285 -39.66 4.88 12.44
C VAL A 285 -40.39 5.67 13.52
N LEU A 286 -41.72 5.57 13.58
CA LEU A 286 -42.55 6.24 14.59
C LEU A 286 -42.37 5.62 15.98
N ALA A 287 -42.19 4.30 16.08
CA ALA A 287 -41.88 3.62 17.34
C ALA A 287 -40.55 4.11 17.92
N LYS A 288 -39.54 4.33 17.06
CA LYS A 288 -38.28 5.02 17.44
C LYS A 288 -38.51 6.46 17.90
N SER A 289 -39.73 7.00 17.83
CA SER A 289 -40.13 8.31 18.38
C SER A 289 -40.69 8.34 19.79
N LEU A 290 -41.04 7.18 20.30
CA LEU A 290 -41.54 7.03 21.65
C LEU A 290 -40.37 6.78 22.62
N PRO A 291 -40.44 7.27 23.87
CA PRO A 291 -39.40 7.08 24.89
C PRO A 291 -39.46 5.67 25.51
N VAL A 292 -39.67 4.64 24.69
CA VAL A 292 -39.82 3.24 25.09
C VAL A 292 -38.71 2.35 24.52
N SER A 293 -37.77 2.93 23.76
CA SER A 293 -36.68 2.19 23.10
C SER A 293 -35.57 1.78 24.08
N SER A 294 -35.18 0.51 24.02
CA SER A 294 -34.01 -0.04 24.71
C SER A 294 -32.68 0.43 24.07
N ILE A 295 -31.54 0.02 24.62
CA ILE A 295 -30.21 0.25 24.01
C ILE A 295 -30.16 -0.44 22.65
N GLY A 296 -29.67 0.25 21.61
CA GLY A 296 -29.69 -0.26 20.24
C GLY A 296 -31.07 -0.19 19.56
N GLY A 297 -32.11 0.25 20.28
CA GLY A 297 -33.49 0.30 19.79
C GLY A 297 -34.16 -1.06 19.64
N PHE A 298 -33.57 -2.14 20.17
CA PHE A 298 -34.09 -3.50 20.04
C PHE A 298 -35.43 -3.69 20.76
N GLY A 299 -36.29 -4.52 20.16
CA GLY A 299 -37.64 -4.85 20.62
C GLY A 299 -38.70 -3.95 20.00
N ALA A 300 -38.71 -2.66 20.37
CA ALA A 300 -39.74 -1.72 19.91
C ALA A 300 -39.68 -1.45 18.39
N HIS A 301 -38.47 -1.41 17.82
CA HIS A 301 -38.30 -1.17 16.40
C HIS A 301 -38.73 -2.38 15.56
N GLU A 302 -38.29 -3.58 15.95
CA GLU A 302 -38.58 -4.84 15.26
C GLU A 302 -40.06 -5.20 15.35
N ALA A 303 -40.70 -4.96 16.51
CA ALA A 303 -42.13 -5.17 16.67
C ALA A 303 -42.94 -4.26 15.72
N ALA A 304 -42.62 -2.97 15.68
CA ALA A 304 -43.32 -2.02 14.82
C ALA A 304 -42.98 -2.20 13.32
N TRP A 305 -41.76 -2.66 12.99
CA TRP A 305 -41.37 -3.08 11.65
C TRP A 305 -42.19 -4.29 11.20
N THR A 306 -42.25 -5.32 12.03
CA THR A 306 -43.01 -6.54 11.76
C THR A 306 -44.48 -6.21 11.53
N LEU A 307 -45.11 -5.44 12.43
CA LEU A 307 -46.49 -5.01 12.27
C LEU A 307 -46.73 -4.27 10.95
N GLY A 308 -45.84 -3.35 10.57
CA GLY A 308 -45.98 -2.60 9.32
C GLY A 308 -45.82 -3.45 8.07
N PHE A 309 -44.85 -4.37 8.05
CA PHE A 309 -44.63 -5.26 6.90
C PHE A 309 -45.68 -6.37 6.80
N VAL A 310 -46.17 -6.89 7.93
CA VAL A 310 -47.30 -7.83 7.97
C VAL A 310 -48.57 -7.17 7.44
N TRP A 311 -48.82 -5.90 7.80
CA TRP A 311 -49.99 -5.16 7.32
C TRP A 311 -50.01 -5.00 5.79
N ILE A 312 -48.84 -4.91 5.14
CA ILE A 312 -48.74 -4.88 3.67
C ILE A 312 -48.55 -6.27 3.03
N GLY A 313 -48.89 -7.34 3.77
CA GLY A 313 -48.96 -8.72 3.27
C GLY A 313 -47.63 -9.48 3.26
N GLN A 314 -46.66 -9.14 4.13
CA GLN A 314 -45.46 -9.97 4.33
C GLN A 314 -45.67 -11.03 5.40
N GLU A 315 -44.98 -12.17 5.25
CA GLU A 315 -44.93 -13.19 6.30
C GLU A 315 -44.23 -12.66 7.55
N ALA A 316 -44.78 -12.99 8.73
CA ALA A 316 -44.28 -12.46 10.00
C ALA A 316 -42.84 -12.89 10.29
N SER A 317 -42.48 -14.15 9.99
CA SER A 317 -41.13 -14.70 10.14
C SER A 317 -40.09 -13.88 9.36
N THR A 318 -40.39 -13.63 8.08
CA THR A 318 -39.57 -12.85 7.14
C THR A 318 -39.47 -11.39 7.56
N ALA A 319 -40.57 -10.79 8.02
CA ALA A 319 -40.60 -9.40 8.46
C ALA A 319 -39.79 -9.16 9.74
N ILE A 320 -39.83 -10.10 10.70
CA ILE A 320 -39.02 -10.05 11.93
C ILE A 320 -37.53 -10.06 11.57
N LEU A 321 -37.12 -11.02 10.74
CA LEU A 321 -35.73 -11.20 10.33
C LEU A 321 -35.21 -9.97 9.57
N ALA A 322 -35.99 -9.44 8.63
CA ALA A 322 -35.64 -8.22 7.91
C ALA A 322 -35.52 -7.00 8.83
N GLY A 323 -36.44 -6.87 9.80
CA GLY A 323 -36.42 -5.79 10.79
C GLY A 323 -35.16 -5.83 11.66
N PHE A 324 -34.76 -7.02 12.11
CA PHE A 324 -33.54 -7.21 12.87
C PHE A 324 -32.29 -6.87 12.06
N ALA A 325 -32.21 -7.39 10.82
CA ALA A 325 -31.07 -7.17 9.94
C ALA A 325 -30.90 -5.68 9.57
N VAL A 326 -31.99 -4.98 9.29
CA VAL A 326 -31.99 -3.52 9.04
C VAL A 326 -31.52 -2.74 10.27
N ASN A 327 -32.00 -3.10 11.47
CA ASN A 327 -31.62 -2.40 12.69
C ASN A 327 -30.13 -2.62 13.03
N LEU A 328 -29.66 -3.87 12.91
CA LEU A 328 -28.24 -4.22 13.09
C LEU A 328 -27.35 -3.47 12.10
N LEU A 329 -27.70 -3.44 10.82
CA LEU A 329 -26.92 -2.70 9.82
C LEU A 329 -26.94 -1.19 10.09
N THR A 330 -28.07 -0.65 10.54
CA THR A 330 -28.18 0.76 10.94
C THR A 330 -27.26 1.07 12.13
N LEU A 331 -27.16 0.15 13.10
CA LEU A 331 -26.23 0.25 14.21
C LEU A 331 -24.78 0.22 13.74
N LEU A 332 -24.38 -0.77 12.92
CA LEU A 332 -23.03 -0.91 12.37
C LEU A 332 -22.63 0.31 11.54
N SER A 333 -23.51 0.77 10.64
CA SER A 333 -23.27 1.96 9.82
C SER A 333 -23.10 3.19 10.69
N SER A 334 -23.94 3.34 11.72
CA SER A 334 -23.78 4.45 12.67
C SER A 334 -22.52 4.35 13.52
N ALA A 335 -22.04 3.14 13.83
CA ALA A 335 -20.77 2.92 14.52
C ALA A 335 -19.58 3.30 13.63
N ILE A 336 -19.54 2.83 12.37
CA ILE A 336 -18.46 3.13 11.42
C ILE A 336 -18.29 4.64 11.24
N PHE A 337 -19.37 5.33 10.82
CA PHE A 337 -19.31 6.77 10.57
C PHE A 337 -19.26 7.59 11.88
N GLY A 338 -19.95 7.14 12.93
CA GLY A 338 -20.05 7.85 14.20
C GLY A 338 -18.76 7.79 15.02
N LEU A 339 -18.11 6.63 15.13
CA LEU A 339 -16.82 6.49 15.82
C LEU A 339 -15.72 7.23 15.08
N GLY A 340 -15.68 7.14 13.74
CA GLY A 340 -14.79 7.95 12.91
C GLY A 340 -15.04 9.45 13.11
N SER A 341 -16.29 9.86 13.24
CA SER A 341 -16.67 11.26 13.52
C SER A 341 -16.34 11.70 14.94
N LEU A 342 -16.45 10.83 15.95
CA LEU A 342 -16.04 11.12 17.33
C LEU A 342 -14.52 11.21 17.44
N GLY A 343 -13.78 10.34 16.76
CA GLY A 343 -12.33 10.44 16.60
C GLY A 343 -11.94 11.76 15.93
N TRP A 344 -12.63 12.13 14.85
CA TRP A 344 -12.44 13.42 14.17
C TRP A 344 -12.78 14.62 15.05
N LEU A 345 -13.87 14.59 15.82
CA LEU A 345 -14.23 15.64 16.78
C LEU A 345 -13.17 15.74 17.89
N GLY A 346 -12.69 14.60 18.40
CA GLY A 346 -11.54 14.50 19.31
C GLY A 346 -10.31 15.19 18.76
N LEU A 347 -9.93 14.86 17.53
CA LEU A 347 -8.80 15.48 16.82
C LEU A 347 -9.03 16.97 16.53
N ARG A 348 -10.27 17.38 16.22
CA ARG A 348 -10.65 18.76 15.87
C ARG A 348 -10.59 19.72 17.06
N SER A 349 -11.03 19.30 18.25
CA SER A 349 -11.01 20.17 19.44
C SER A 349 -9.74 20.08 20.27
N GLY A 350 -8.92 19.05 20.04
CA GLY A 350 -7.78 18.73 20.89
C GLY A 350 -8.16 18.24 22.28
N ARG A 351 -9.44 17.95 22.55
CA ARG A 351 -9.92 17.41 23.83
C ARG A 351 -9.93 15.88 23.81
N PRO A 352 -9.72 15.20 24.95
CA PRO A 352 -9.84 13.74 25.01
C PRO A 352 -11.26 13.29 24.62
N LEU A 353 -11.39 12.12 23.98
CA LEU A 353 -12.68 11.53 23.57
C LEU A 353 -13.70 11.46 24.71
N SER A 354 -13.23 11.32 25.96
CA SER A 354 -14.07 11.35 27.15
C SER A 354 -14.85 12.66 27.33
N SER A 355 -14.29 13.80 26.91
CA SER A 355 -14.95 15.12 26.98
C SER A 355 -16.15 15.28 26.02
N TYR A 356 -16.37 14.31 25.14
CA TYR A 356 -17.50 14.25 24.22
C TYR A 356 -18.61 13.32 24.68
N LEU A 357 -18.35 12.53 25.72
CA LEU A 357 -19.35 11.68 26.34
C LEU A 357 -20.26 12.55 27.25
N PRO A 358 -21.53 12.15 27.45
CA PRO A 358 -22.42 12.80 28.40
C PRO A 358 -21.77 13.02 29.78
N PRO A 359 -22.15 14.07 30.53
CA PRO A 359 -21.57 14.39 31.85
C PRO A 359 -21.55 13.23 32.85
N ALA A 360 -22.50 12.29 32.71
CA ALA A 360 -22.57 11.07 33.50
C ALA A 360 -21.35 10.14 33.34
N LEU A 361 -20.55 10.30 32.28
CA LEU A 361 -19.43 9.44 31.91
C LEU A 361 -18.06 10.15 32.00
N GLN A 362 -18.02 11.40 32.46
CA GLN A 362 -16.77 12.18 32.54
C GLN A 362 -16.14 12.13 33.95
N LYS A 363 -14.88 11.69 34.05
CA LYS A 363 -14.01 12.02 35.20
C LYS A 363 -13.49 13.46 35.03
N GLN A 364 -13.60 14.28 36.08
CA GLN A 364 -13.18 15.69 36.09
C GLN A 364 -11.70 15.85 35.70
N VAL A 365 -11.43 16.55 34.61
CA VAL A 365 -10.09 17.03 34.21
C VAL A 365 -10.11 18.55 34.17
N SER A 366 -9.05 19.18 34.69
CA SER A 366 -9.04 20.59 35.09
C SER A 366 -9.13 21.60 33.92
N ALA A 367 -9.68 22.77 34.22
CA ALA A 367 -10.00 23.83 33.28
C ALA A 367 -8.79 24.50 32.59
N ASP A 368 -7.56 24.26 33.07
CA ASP A 368 -6.35 24.88 32.53
C ASP A 368 -5.80 24.18 31.28
N GLU A 369 -6.04 22.88 31.10
CA GLU A 369 -5.69 22.18 29.84
C GLU A 369 -6.56 22.64 28.67
N HIS A 370 -7.79 23.09 28.95
CA HIS A 370 -8.77 23.52 27.93
C HIS A 370 -8.35 24.78 27.16
N ARG A 371 -7.49 25.65 27.73
CA ARG A 371 -7.10 26.92 27.10
C ARG A 371 -5.96 26.79 26.10
N ARG A 372 -5.10 25.76 26.20
CA ARG A 372 -3.92 25.61 25.33
C ARG A 372 -4.22 24.90 24.00
N LEU A 373 -5.32 24.15 23.91
CA LEU A 373 -5.65 23.29 22.74
C LEU A 373 -6.64 23.92 21.73
N ALA A 374 -7.25 25.06 22.04
CA ALA A 374 -8.44 25.59 21.36
C ALA A 374 -8.22 26.31 19.98
N ARG A 375 -7.19 26.01 19.19
CA ARG A 375 -6.99 26.68 17.88
C ARG A 375 -6.58 25.73 16.73
N TRP A 376 -7.47 24.83 16.34
CA TRP A 376 -7.41 24.12 15.04
C TRP A 376 -8.59 24.55 14.15
N ARG A 377 -8.36 25.48 13.21
CA ARG A 377 -9.35 25.90 12.19
C ARG A 377 -9.12 25.14 10.89
N LEU A 378 -10.08 24.28 10.50
CA LEU A 378 -10.03 23.39 9.33
C LEU A 378 -9.86 24.08 7.95
N ASN A 379 -10.12 25.39 7.84
CA ASN A 379 -9.88 26.12 6.59
C ASN A 379 -8.38 26.19 6.19
N ARG A 380 -7.44 25.74 7.04
CA ARG A 380 -6.00 25.76 6.76
C ARG A 380 -5.40 24.44 6.26
N HIS A 381 -6.17 23.34 6.19
CA HIS A 381 -5.60 21.99 6.00
C HIS A 381 -6.24 21.14 4.89
N GLY A 382 -7.06 21.72 3.99
CA GLY A 382 -7.65 20.96 2.87
C GLY A 382 -6.62 20.29 1.95
N MET A 383 -5.39 20.83 1.88
CA MET A 383 -4.35 20.33 0.99
C MET A 383 -3.87 18.91 1.35
N ILE A 384 -3.83 18.53 2.63
CA ILE A 384 -3.45 17.15 2.98
C ILE A 384 -4.53 16.14 2.55
N ALA A 385 -5.81 16.51 2.60
CA ALA A 385 -6.87 15.63 2.11
C ALA A 385 -6.75 15.40 0.59
N VAL A 386 -6.43 16.46 -0.18
CA VAL A 386 -6.17 16.34 -1.62
C VAL A 386 -4.97 15.44 -1.90
N ILE A 387 -3.85 15.64 -1.19
CA ILE A 387 -2.65 14.80 -1.36
C ILE A 387 -2.94 13.33 -1.05
N LEU A 388 -3.70 13.04 0.02
CA LEU A 388 -4.09 11.68 0.37
C LEU A 388 -4.99 11.04 -0.67
N ILE A 389 -5.98 11.77 -1.19
CA ILE A 389 -6.85 11.28 -2.28
C ILE A 389 -6.02 10.98 -3.52
N LEU A 390 -5.14 11.90 -3.93
CA LEU A 390 -4.25 11.70 -5.08
C LEU A 390 -3.33 10.50 -4.87
N PHE A 391 -2.77 10.33 -3.67
CA PHE A 391 -1.95 9.17 -3.33
C PHE A 391 -2.73 7.86 -3.44
N VAL A 392 -3.96 7.79 -2.92
CA VAL A 392 -4.78 6.57 -2.99
C VAL A 392 -5.15 6.24 -4.43
N VAL A 393 -5.53 7.26 -5.22
CA VAL A 393 -5.81 7.08 -6.66
C VAL A 393 -4.57 6.57 -7.40
N LEU A 394 -3.41 7.19 -7.14
CA LEU A 394 -2.14 6.81 -7.77
C LEU A 394 -1.68 5.41 -7.34
N GLY A 395 -1.75 5.08 -6.06
CA GLY A 395 -1.42 3.75 -5.55
C GLY A 395 -2.35 2.67 -6.10
N THR A 396 -3.65 2.96 -6.23
CA THR A 396 -4.60 2.06 -6.88
C THR A 396 -4.27 1.87 -8.36
N LEU A 397 -3.88 2.94 -9.06
CA LEU A 397 -3.43 2.86 -10.44
C LEU A 397 -2.20 1.96 -10.59
N TYR A 398 -1.17 2.16 -9.76
CA TYR A 398 0.02 1.30 -9.75
C TYR A 398 -0.33 -0.16 -9.44
N SER A 399 -1.26 -0.40 -8.52
CA SER A 399 -1.73 -1.73 -8.14
C SER A 399 -2.44 -2.46 -9.28
N ILE A 400 -3.08 -1.73 -10.21
CA ILE A 400 -3.80 -2.30 -11.36
C ILE A 400 -2.85 -2.47 -12.56
N VAL A 401 -2.01 -1.48 -12.83
CA VAL A 401 -1.13 -1.47 -14.00
C VAL A 401 0.07 -2.42 -13.83
N THR A 402 0.56 -2.60 -12.61
CA THR A 402 1.61 -3.59 -12.32
C THR A 402 0.96 -4.97 -12.25
N PRO A 403 1.35 -5.94 -13.10
CA PRO A 403 0.82 -7.30 -13.00
C PRO A 403 1.02 -7.91 -11.61
N LEU A 404 0.21 -8.90 -11.26
CA LEU A 404 0.29 -9.52 -9.93
C LEU A 404 1.66 -10.16 -9.73
N PHE A 405 2.24 -10.01 -8.54
CA PHE A 405 3.48 -10.68 -8.15
C PHE A 405 4.78 -10.31 -8.89
N GLU A 406 4.74 -9.27 -9.73
CA GLU A 406 5.94 -8.71 -10.38
C GLU A 406 6.72 -7.74 -9.49
N THR A 407 6.24 -7.47 -8.27
CA THR A 407 7.03 -6.76 -7.26
C THR A 407 7.92 -7.75 -6.50
N PRO A 408 9.16 -7.39 -6.11
CA PRO A 408 10.05 -8.32 -5.42
C PRO A 408 9.42 -8.91 -4.16
N ASP A 409 9.53 -10.24 -4.04
CA ASP A 409 9.06 -11.06 -2.92
C ASP A 409 7.52 -11.12 -2.75
N GLU A 410 6.76 -10.44 -3.62
CA GLU A 410 5.32 -10.24 -3.47
C GLU A 410 4.52 -11.56 -3.46
N VAL A 411 4.92 -12.50 -4.31
CA VAL A 411 4.36 -13.86 -4.35
C VAL A 411 4.50 -14.58 -3.02
N TRP A 412 5.67 -14.49 -2.38
CA TRP A 412 5.95 -15.20 -1.13
C TRP A 412 5.21 -14.57 0.05
N HIS A 413 5.08 -13.24 0.05
CA HIS A 413 4.22 -12.55 1.00
C HIS A 413 2.76 -12.95 0.83
N TYR A 414 2.25 -13.00 -0.40
CA TYR A 414 0.87 -13.40 -0.66
C TYR A 414 0.57 -14.85 -0.27
N LEU A 415 1.48 -15.78 -0.56
CA LEU A 415 1.32 -17.18 -0.14
C LEU A 415 1.25 -17.32 1.38
N TYR A 416 1.90 -16.42 2.14
CA TYR A 416 1.75 -16.36 3.60
C TYR A 416 0.38 -15.79 3.99
N VAL A 417 -0.06 -14.71 3.36
CA VAL A 417 -1.43 -14.20 3.54
C VAL A 417 -2.47 -15.30 3.31
N LYS A 418 -2.33 -16.05 2.21
CA LYS A 418 -3.19 -17.17 1.85
C LYS A 418 -3.17 -18.26 2.93
N HIS A 419 -1.99 -18.69 3.37
CA HIS A 419 -1.85 -19.71 4.41
C HIS A 419 -2.59 -19.34 5.71
N VAL A 420 -2.53 -18.07 6.11
CA VAL A 420 -3.28 -17.56 7.28
C VAL A 420 -4.78 -17.52 6.98
N ALA A 421 -5.18 -17.06 5.79
CA ALA A 421 -6.57 -16.98 5.36
C ALA A 421 -7.25 -18.36 5.32
N ASP A 422 -6.52 -19.40 4.90
CA ASP A 422 -6.98 -20.80 4.85
C ASP A 422 -7.06 -21.45 6.25
N GLY A 423 -6.67 -20.75 7.32
CA GLY A 423 -6.68 -21.26 8.69
C GLY A 423 -5.44 -22.08 9.09
N GLY A 424 -4.36 -22.02 8.30
CA GLY A 424 -3.10 -22.73 8.59
C GLY A 424 -2.33 -22.23 9.83
N GLY A 425 -2.70 -21.06 10.35
CA GLY A 425 -2.04 -20.45 11.51
C GLY A 425 -0.69 -19.83 11.16
N LEU A 426 0.22 -19.74 12.14
CA LEU A 426 1.58 -19.23 11.92
C LEU A 426 2.50 -20.37 11.48
N PRO A 427 3.26 -20.21 10.38
CA PRO A 427 4.15 -21.25 9.88
C PRO A 427 5.17 -21.67 10.95
N VAL A 428 5.50 -22.96 10.94
CA VAL A 428 6.48 -23.57 11.84
C VAL A 428 7.60 -24.20 11.03
N TYR A 429 8.81 -23.66 11.12
CA TYR A 429 9.97 -24.17 10.39
C TYR A 429 10.40 -25.56 10.88
N ARG A 430 10.73 -26.44 9.93
CA ARG A 430 11.44 -27.70 10.17
C ARG A 430 12.54 -27.83 9.09
N GLU A 431 13.71 -28.34 9.47
CA GLU A 431 14.90 -28.40 8.60
C GLU A 431 14.67 -29.14 7.26
N ASP A 432 13.66 -30.01 7.19
CA ASP A 432 13.32 -30.80 5.98
C ASP A 432 12.10 -30.27 5.21
N THR A 433 11.53 -29.13 5.60
CA THR A 433 10.31 -28.59 4.96
C THR A 433 10.59 -27.35 4.13
N THR A 434 10.34 -27.43 2.82
CA THR A 434 10.32 -26.28 1.92
C THR A 434 8.92 -25.65 1.92
N PHE A 435 8.81 -24.41 2.38
CA PHE A 435 7.54 -23.67 2.34
C PHE A 435 7.34 -22.98 0.99
N PRO A 436 6.11 -22.93 0.45
CA PRO A 436 5.79 -22.12 -0.72
C PRO A 436 6.16 -20.63 -0.53
N MET A 437 6.12 -20.15 0.71
CA MET A 437 6.44 -18.78 1.13
C MET A 437 7.96 -18.51 1.29
N ARG A 438 8.81 -19.52 1.07
CA ARG A 438 10.27 -19.46 1.21
C ARG A 438 10.72 -18.78 2.52
N GLN A 439 11.66 -17.84 2.44
CA GLN A 439 12.19 -17.11 3.60
C GLN A 439 11.14 -16.23 4.29
N GLU A 440 10.05 -15.84 3.62
CA GLU A 440 9.05 -14.94 4.21
C GLU A 440 8.28 -15.61 5.34
N ALA A 441 8.29 -16.96 5.42
CA ALA A 441 7.75 -17.72 6.54
C ALA A 441 8.42 -17.40 7.89
N SER A 442 9.67 -16.90 7.90
CA SER A 442 10.35 -16.49 9.13
C SER A 442 9.96 -15.09 9.60
N GLN A 443 9.24 -14.30 8.79
CA GLN A 443 8.94 -12.91 9.10
C GLN A 443 7.91 -12.76 10.23
N PRO A 444 7.97 -11.64 10.96
CA PRO A 444 6.94 -11.27 11.93
C PRO A 444 5.52 -11.20 11.34
N PRO A 445 4.47 -11.55 12.12
CA PRO A 445 3.19 -11.99 11.55
C PRO A 445 2.16 -10.88 11.31
N LEU A 446 2.39 -9.63 11.75
CA LEU A 446 1.34 -8.59 11.80
C LEU A 446 0.66 -8.37 10.45
N TYR A 447 1.46 -8.21 9.40
CA TYR A 447 0.95 -7.92 8.06
C TYR A 447 0.07 -9.07 7.55
N TYR A 448 0.54 -10.31 7.71
CA TYR A 448 -0.12 -11.51 7.21
C TYR A 448 -1.40 -11.84 8.00
N LEU A 449 -1.42 -11.61 9.32
CA LEU A 449 -2.63 -11.76 10.13
C LEU A 449 -3.71 -10.75 9.72
N LEU A 450 -3.35 -9.47 9.59
CA LEU A 450 -4.31 -8.43 9.22
C LEU A 450 -4.91 -8.65 7.84
N THR A 451 -4.06 -8.94 6.86
CA THR A 451 -4.48 -9.10 5.47
C THR A 451 -5.13 -10.45 5.22
N GLY A 452 -4.64 -11.52 5.87
CA GLY A 452 -5.23 -12.86 5.77
C GLY A 452 -6.65 -12.91 6.31
N TRP A 453 -6.92 -12.29 7.46
CA TRP A 453 -8.29 -12.15 7.97
C TRP A 453 -9.18 -11.30 7.07
N ALA A 454 -8.63 -10.28 6.41
CA ALA A 454 -9.38 -9.45 5.48
C ALA A 454 -9.77 -10.19 4.18
N THR A 455 -9.06 -11.26 3.83
CA THR A 455 -9.32 -12.08 2.63
C THR A 455 -9.84 -13.48 2.91
N ALA A 456 -9.98 -13.90 4.16
CA ALA A 456 -10.37 -15.27 4.55
C ALA A 456 -11.75 -15.73 4.02
N TRP A 457 -12.59 -14.80 3.58
CA TRP A 457 -13.91 -15.08 3.00
C TRP A 457 -13.86 -15.33 1.48
N ILE A 458 -12.70 -15.20 0.85
CA ILE A 458 -12.50 -15.39 -0.60
C ILE A 458 -11.92 -16.79 -0.83
N ASP A 459 -12.56 -17.59 -1.68
CA ASP A 459 -11.98 -18.86 -2.14
C ASP A 459 -10.78 -18.58 -3.04
N THR A 460 -9.59 -19.02 -2.62
CA THR A 460 -8.32 -18.83 -3.34
C THR A 460 -7.67 -20.15 -3.75
N SER A 461 -8.47 -21.22 -3.88
CA SER A 461 -8.04 -22.53 -4.36
C SER A 461 -7.42 -22.48 -5.77
N ASP A 462 -7.72 -21.44 -6.54
CA ASP A 462 -7.20 -21.17 -7.89
C ASP A 462 -5.78 -20.58 -7.93
N VAL A 463 -5.08 -20.44 -6.81
CA VAL A 463 -3.77 -19.75 -6.71
C VAL A 463 -2.72 -20.29 -7.69
N GLU A 464 -2.70 -21.60 -7.97
CA GLU A 464 -1.76 -22.23 -8.91
C GLU A 464 -1.99 -21.84 -10.39
N THR A 465 -3.17 -21.29 -10.69
CA THR A 465 -3.48 -20.74 -12.01
C THR A 465 -2.78 -19.40 -12.22
N VAL A 466 -2.70 -18.59 -11.15
CA VAL A 466 -2.16 -17.22 -11.14
C VAL A 466 -0.65 -17.22 -10.84
N VAL A 467 -0.18 -18.10 -9.96
CA VAL A 467 1.23 -18.18 -9.57
C VAL A 467 1.93 -19.26 -10.39
N ARG A 468 2.34 -18.90 -11.61
CA ARG A 468 3.23 -19.74 -12.44
C ARG A 468 4.48 -18.99 -12.83
N TYR A 469 5.65 -19.53 -12.49
CA TYR A 469 6.92 -18.88 -12.77
C TYR A 469 7.29 -18.97 -14.25
N ASN A 470 7.86 -17.90 -14.78
CA ASN A 470 8.61 -17.92 -16.04
C ASN A 470 10.03 -18.42 -15.73
N PRO A 471 10.45 -19.59 -16.23
CA PRO A 471 11.79 -20.12 -15.98
C PRO A 471 12.90 -19.27 -16.62
N HIS A 472 12.57 -18.46 -17.63
CA HIS A 472 13.51 -17.64 -18.39
C HIS A 472 13.66 -16.21 -17.85
N ALA A 473 13.08 -15.91 -16.68
CA ALA A 473 12.98 -14.57 -16.13
C ALA A 473 14.34 -13.89 -15.89
N ALA A 474 14.51 -12.70 -16.45
CA ALA A 474 15.71 -11.88 -16.33
C ALA A 474 15.70 -11.03 -15.04
N ILE A 475 15.80 -11.71 -13.89
CA ILE A 475 15.80 -11.07 -12.56
C ILE A 475 17.07 -10.24 -12.39
N GLY A 476 16.94 -8.98 -11.95
CA GLY A 476 18.08 -8.12 -11.65
C GLY A 476 18.90 -7.68 -12.87
N ALA A 477 18.40 -7.90 -14.09
CA ALA A 477 19.10 -7.58 -15.35
C ALA A 477 18.33 -6.52 -16.17
N PRO A 478 18.48 -5.22 -15.89
CA PRO A 478 17.79 -4.14 -16.61
C PRO A 478 18.09 -4.07 -18.12
N GLU A 479 19.26 -4.57 -18.53
CA GLU A 479 19.73 -4.56 -19.92
C GLU A 479 19.18 -5.75 -20.73
N ALA A 480 18.51 -6.71 -20.08
CA ALA A 480 17.90 -7.83 -20.76
C ALA A 480 16.79 -7.34 -21.71
N TRP A 481 16.85 -7.82 -22.95
CA TRP A 481 15.88 -7.45 -23.99
C TRP A 481 14.45 -7.92 -23.67
N GLY A 482 14.31 -9.08 -23.04
CA GLY A 482 13.04 -9.76 -22.80
C GLY A 482 13.04 -10.58 -21.52
N ASN A 483 11.99 -11.37 -21.32
CA ASN A 483 11.72 -12.16 -20.10
C ASN A 483 11.72 -11.31 -18.83
N ARG A 484 11.13 -10.12 -18.89
CA ARG A 484 11.05 -9.23 -17.73
C ARG A 484 10.09 -9.74 -16.66
N ASN A 485 9.11 -10.53 -17.07
CA ASN A 485 8.14 -11.15 -16.19
C ASN A 485 8.73 -12.35 -15.45
N VAL A 486 8.61 -12.34 -14.13
CA VAL A 486 8.89 -13.50 -13.27
C VAL A 486 7.71 -14.44 -13.24
N ILE A 487 6.49 -13.93 -13.44
CA ILE A 487 5.25 -14.70 -13.48
C ILE A 487 4.68 -14.72 -14.91
N SER A 488 4.15 -15.88 -15.29
CA SER A 488 3.43 -16.11 -16.54
C SER A 488 2.00 -15.57 -16.41
N HIS A 489 1.75 -14.41 -17.03
CA HIS A 489 0.47 -13.71 -16.93
C HIS A 489 -0.55 -14.16 -17.98
N THR A 490 -1.80 -14.29 -17.55
CA THR A 490 -2.92 -14.66 -18.42
C THR A 490 -4.09 -13.68 -18.26
N PRO A 491 -5.07 -13.64 -19.20
CA PRO A 491 -6.27 -12.81 -19.07
C PRO A 491 -7.11 -13.12 -17.82
N TYR A 492 -6.87 -14.23 -17.11
CA TYR A 492 -7.56 -14.60 -15.88
C TYR A 492 -7.39 -13.55 -14.76
N GLU A 493 -6.26 -12.85 -14.74
CA GLU A 493 -5.98 -11.77 -13.79
C GLU A 493 -6.76 -10.47 -14.09
N GLY A 494 -7.43 -10.40 -15.25
CA GLY A 494 -8.17 -9.22 -15.68
C GLY A 494 -9.46 -8.97 -14.90
N PHE A 495 -9.95 -7.73 -14.95
CA PHE A 495 -11.24 -7.36 -14.36
C PHE A 495 -12.42 -8.01 -15.13
N PRO A 496 -13.47 -8.51 -14.47
CA PRO A 496 -13.72 -8.52 -13.03
C PRO A 496 -12.87 -9.56 -12.28
N TYR A 497 -12.21 -9.11 -11.20
CA TYR A 497 -11.33 -9.95 -10.40
C TYR A 497 -12.11 -11.03 -9.64
N ARG A 498 -11.51 -12.21 -9.52
CA ARG A 498 -12.06 -13.40 -8.86
C ARG A 498 -10.95 -14.21 -8.20
N GLY A 499 -11.33 -15.06 -7.26
CA GLY A 499 -10.44 -15.95 -6.53
C GLY A 499 -9.18 -15.28 -5.98
N ALA A 500 -8.02 -15.89 -6.22
CA ALA A 500 -6.73 -15.41 -5.79
C ALA A 500 -6.38 -14.00 -6.32
N ALA A 501 -6.80 -13.65 -7.54
CA ALA A 501 -6.57 -12.32 -8.09
C ALA A 501 -7.33 -11.22 -7.33
N LEU A 502 -8.60 -11.49 -6.95
CA LEU A 502 -9.40 -10.57 -6.13
C LEU A 502 -8.78 -10.37 -4.75
N ALA A 503 -8.39 -11.47 -4.10
CA ALA A 503 -7.73 -11.42 -2.80
C ALA A 503 -6.43 -10.62 -2.87
N ALA A 504 -5.56 -10.88 -3.85
CA ALA A 504 -4.32 -10.14 -4.04
C ALA A 504 -4.53 -8.62 -4.25
N HIS A 505 -5.48 -8.22 -5.11
CA HIS A 505 -5.82 -6.81 -5.31
C HIS A 505 -6.39 -6.14 -4.06
N LEU A 506 -7.21 -6.84 -3.27
CA LEU A 506 -7.71 -6.33 -1.99
C LEU A 506 -6.58 -6.08 -1.00
N VAL A 507 -5.61 -6.99 -0.93
CA VAL A 507 -4.41 -6.84 -0.08
C VAL A 507 -3.56 -5.65 -0.53
N ARG A 508 -3.31 -5.51 -1.84
CA ARG A 508 -2.62 -4.32 -2.39
C ARG A 508 -3.35 -3.02 -2.01
N PHE A 509 -4.68 -3.00 -2.09
CA PHE A 509 -5.45 -1.82 -1.70
C PHE A 509 -5.32 -1.48 -0.21
N LEU A 510 -5.30 -2.48 0.67
CA LEU A 510 -5.02 -2.28 2.10
C LEU A 510 -3.61 -1.71 2.33
N SER A 511 -2.60 -2.18 1.59
CA SER A 511 -1.25 -1.60 1.59
C SER A 511 -1.26 -0.14 1.16
N VAL A 512 -2.01 0.23 0.13
CA VAL A 512 -2.14 1.64 -0.30
C VAL A 512 -2.72 2.50 0.83
N LEU A 513 -3.72 2.02 1.57
CA LEU A 513 -4.27 2.76 2.71
C LEU A 513 -3.24 2.94 3.83
N MET A 514 -2.43 1.92 4.13
CA MET A 514 -1.34 2.02 5.10
C MET A 514 -0.26 3.01 4.65
N GLY A 515 0.11 3.00 3.37
CA GLY A 515 1.00 4.00 2.76
C GLY A 515 0.45 5.44 2.90
N GLY A 516 -0.86 5.61 2.74
CA GLY A 516 -1.54 6.89 2.99
C GLY A 516 -1.43 7.35 4.45
N GLY A 517 -1.43 6.40 5.40
CA GLY A 517 -1.11 6.66 6.79
C GLY A 517 0.31 7.24 6.99
N THR A 518 1.32 6.72 6.28
CA THR A 518 2.69 7.25 6.31
C THR A 518 2.76 8.68 5.78
N VAL A 519 2.04 8.97 4.69
CA VAL A 519 1.92 10.34 4.13
C VAL A 519 1.29 11.29 5.14
N LEU A 520 0.23 10.85 5.84
CA LEU A 520 -0.39 11.63 6.91
C LEU A 520 0.57 11.87 8.07
N CYS A 521 1.29 10.85 8.53
CA CYS A 521 2.30 11.01 9.58
C CYS A 521 3.41 11.99 9.17
N THR A 522 3.84 11.96 7.90
CA THR A 522 4.81 12.92 7.35
C THR A 522 4.33 14.36 7.49
N TYR A 523 3.07 14.61 7.10
CA TYR A 523 2.43 15.92 7.31
C TYR A 523 2.39 16.32 8.78
N LEU A 524 2.00 15.40 9.68
CA LEU A 524 1.87 15.69 11.11
C LEU A 524 3.23 15.98 11.78
N ILE A 525 4.28 15.24 11.42
CA ILE A 525 5.65 15.45 11.87
C ILE A 525 6.16 16.81 11.40
N ALA A 526 6.12 17.06 10.09
CA ALA A 526 6.62 18.30 9.51
C ALA A 526 5.88 19.52 10.06
N ARG A 527 4.57 19.43 10.27
CA ARG A 527 3.77 20.51 10.86
C ARG A 527 4.13 20.80 12.32
N ARG A 528 4.39 19.77 13.12
CA ARG A 528 4.75 19.95 14.54
C ARG A 528 6.16 20.51 14.68
N LEU A 529 7.10 20.03 13.88
CA LEU A 529 8.48 20.50 13.94
C LEU A 529 8.61 21.89 13.31
N PHE A 530 7.95 22.14 12.18
CA PHE A 530 8.07 23.37 11.40
C PHE A 530 6.68 23.98 11.12
N PRO A 531 6.07 24.65 12.11
CA PRO A 531 4.73 25.23 11.98
C PRO A 531 4.66 26.43 11.02
N ARG A 532 5.81 27.00 10.66
CA ARG A 532 5.95 28.08 9.67
C ARG A 532 7.11 27.75 8.72
N PRO A 533 6.94 27.99 7.41
CA PRO A 533 5.71 28.45 6.74
C PRO A 533 4.67 27.32 6.60
N PRO A 534 3.36 27.63 6.52
CA PRO A 534 2.29 26.62 6.57
C PRO A 534 2.24 25.67 5.36
N TRP A 535 2.89 26.04 4.25
CA TRP A 535 2.97 25.21 3.04
C TRP A 535 4.04 24.12 3.13
N LEU A 536 4.95 24.17 4.11
CA LEU A 536 6.07 23.22 4.22
C LEU A 536 5.61 21.81 4.56
N ALA A 537 4.73 21.67 5.56
CA ALA A 537 4.19 20.38 5.96
C ALA A 537 3.46 19.63 4.82
N PRO A 538 2.53 20.26 4.06
CA PRO A 538 1.94 19.58 2.92
C PRO A 538 2.94 19.36 1.77
N ALA A 539 3.97 20.20 1.60
CA ALA A 539 5.02 19.93 0.61
C ALA A 539 5.86 18.69 0.97
N ALA A 540 6.21 18.48 2.24
CA ALA A 540 6.89 17.27 2.70
C ALA A 540 6.03 16.02 2.50
N ALA A 541 4.73 16.12 2.78
CA ALA A 541 3.79 15.03 2.53
C ALA A 541 3.62 14.73 1.03
N ALA A 542 3.58 15.74 0.17
CA ALA A 542 3.52 15.57 -1.28
C ALA A 542 4.81 14.94 -1.84
N LEU A 543 6.00 15.32 -1.34
CA LEU A 543 7.25 14.69 -1.77
C LEU A 543 7.27 13.19 -1.45
N ASN A 544 6.80 12.80 -0.25
CA ASN A 544 6.63 11.40 0.11
C ASN A 544 5.59 10.71 -0.79
N ALA A 545 4.40 11.30 -0.92
CA ALA A 545 3.28 10.73 -1.65
C ALA A 545 3.54 10.53 -3.16
N PHE A 546 4.35 11.38 -3.78
CA PHE A 546 4.55 11.37 -5.24
C PHE A 546 5.90 10.77 -5.65
N LEU A 547 6.66 10.19 -4.72
CA LEU A 547 7.89 9.47 -5.06
C LEU A 547 7.53 8.13 -5.74
N PRO A 548 7.92 7.87 -7.00
CA PRO A 548 7.45 6.70 -7.76
C PRO A 548 7.70 5.36 -7.08
N GLN A 549 8.89 5.15 -6.51
CA GLN A 549 9.16 3.90 -5.79
C GLN A 549 8.30 3.75 -4.53
N PHE A 550 8.04 4.83 -3.78
CA PHE A 550 7.22 4.75 -2.58
C PHE A 550 5.78 4.34 -2.92
N VAL A 551 5.24 4.88 -4.02
CA VAL A 551 3.93 4.49 -4.56
C VAL A 551 3.93 3.03 -5.01
N PHE A 552 4.93 2.61 -5.80
CA PHE A 552 5.07 1.25 -6.30
C PHE A 552 5.11 0.21 -5.17
N ILE A 553 5.93 0.44 -4.15
CA ILE A 553 6.00 -0.45 -2.98
C ILE A 553 4.72 -0.40 -2.15
N SER A 554 4.10 0.77 -1.98
CA SER A 554 2.81 0.89 -1.28
C SER A 554 1.64 0.22 -2.03
N ALA A 555 1.79 0.00 -3.34
CA ALA A 555 0.80 -0.63 -4.21
C ALA A 555 1.00 -2.15 -4.39
N SER A 556 1.90 -2.77 -3.60
CA SER A 556 2.23 -4.20 -3.68
C SER A 556 2.01 -4.91 -2.34
N ILE A 557 2.05 -6.25 -2.36
CA ILE A 557 1.87 -7.10 -1.18
C ILE A 557 3.23 -7.31 -0.49
N ASN A 558 3.51 -6.55 0.57
CA ASN A 558 4.76 -6.69 1.34
C ASN A 558 4.63 -6.16 2.78
N ASN A 559 5.57 -6.57 3.62
CA ASN A 559 5.64 -6.13 5.03
C ASN A 559 6.41 -4.81 5.26
N ASP A 560 6.99 -4.19 4.22
CA ASP A 560 7.66 -2.88 4.33
C ASP A 560 6.67 -1.74 4.56
N VAL A 561 5.47 -1.84 3.99
CA VAL A 561 4.42 -0.82 4.12
C VAL A 561 3.98 -0.62 5.58
N PRO A 562 3.54 -1.64 6.34
CA PRO A 562 3.21 -1.46 7.74
C PRO A 562 4.43 -1.08 8.59
N ALA A 563 5.63 -1.62 8.30
CA ALA A 563 6.86 -1.23 9.00
C ALA A 563 7.15 0.27 8.84
N THR A 564 6.93 0.80 7.62
CA THR A 564 7.11 2.21 7.30
C THR A 564 6.08 3.09 8.03
N LEU A 565 4.80 2.69 8.02
CA LEU A 565 3.74 3.39 8.75
C LEU A 565 4.03 3.46 10.24
N LEU A 566 4.38 2.33 10.85
CA LEU A 566 4.63 2.24 12.30
C LEU A 566 5.91 2.99 12.69
N SER A 567 6.91 3.04 11.81
CA SER A 567 8.10 3.90 11.97
C SER A 567 7.71 5.39 11.93
N ALA A 568 6.85 5.80 11.01
CA ALA A 568 6.35 7.16 10.92
C ALA A 568 5.50 7.55 12.14
N MET A 569 4.66 6.65 12.64
CA MET A 569 3.89 6.83 13.87
C MET A 569 4.81 6.93 15.10
N THR A 570 5.87 6.12 15.17
CA THR A 570 6.87 6.17 16.23
C THR A 570 7.54 7.53 16.27
N LEU A 571 8.06 8.02 15.13
CA LEU A 571 8.66 9.35 15.04
C LEU A 571 7.66 10.45 15.42
N TRP A 572 6.42 10.37 14.95
CA TRP A 572 5.37 11.33 15.31
C TRP A 572 5.08 11.35 16.82
N LEU A 573 4.97 10.19 17.46
CA LEU A 573 4.77 10.07 18.90
C LEU A 573 5.97 10.60 19.69
N LEU A 574 7.19 10.31 19.25
CA LEU A 574 8.40 10.87 19.85
C LEU A 574 8.41 12.40 19.75
N VAL A 575 8.05 12.97 18.60
CA VAL A 575 7.89 14.43 18.44
C VAL A 575 6.84 14.98 19.41
N CYS A 576 5.70 14.29 19.57
CA CYS A 576 4.67 14.69 20.54
C CYS A 576 5.19 14.61 21.99
N ILE A 577 5.95 13.57 22.35
CA ILE A 577 6.52 13.39 23.69
C ILE A 577 7.57 14.45 24.00
N VAL A 578 8.44 14.77 23.02
CA VAL A 578 9.47 15.81 23.15
C VAL A 578 8.83 17.19 23.35
N GLN A 579 7.75 17.50 22.63
CA GLN A 579 7.11 18.81 22.67
C GLN A 579 6.10 18.99 23.81
N ASP A 580 5.26 17.98 24.06
CA ASP A 580 4.13 18.06 24.99
C ASP A 580 4.35 17.27 26.29
N GLY A 581 5.47 16.55 26.40
CA GLY A 581 5.85 15.76 27.58
C GLY A 581 5.45 14.28 27.53
N ALA A 582 6.15 13.49 28.35
CA ALA A 582 6.03 12.03 28.48
C ALA A 582 4.92 11.60 29.47
N SER A 583 3.66 11.74 29.06
CA SER A 583 2.50 11.21 29.80
C SER A 583 2.40 9.68 29.65
N ALA A 584 1.85 8.97 30.64
CA ALA A 584 1.68 7.52 30.59
C ALA A 584 0.90 7.02 29.33
N PRO A 585 -0.21 7.65 28.88
CA PRO A 585 -0.88 7.22 27.66
C PRO A 585 -0.03 7.32 26.40
N ARG A 586 0.80 8.38 26.27
CA ARG A 586 1.71 8.54 25.13
C ARG A 586 2.85 7.53 25.14
N LEU A 587 3.40 7.22 26.32
CA LEU A 587 4.45 6.22 26.49
C LEU A 587 3.93 4.81 26.20
N PHE A 588 2.73 4.49 26.68
CA PHE A 588 2.04 3.24 26.35
C PHE A 588 1.74 3.15 24.84
N ALA A 589 1.24 4.22 24.23
CA ALA A 589 1.00 4.26 22.78
C ALA A 589 2.31 4.11 21.99
N LEU A 590 3.40 4.75 22.40
CA LEU A 590 4.72 4.58 21.81
C LEU A 590 5.16 3.12 21.92
N GLY A 591 5.03 2.52 23.09
CA GLY A 591 5.34 1.10 23.31
C GLY A 591 4.51 0.16 22.45
N ALA A 592 3.20 0.38 22.36
CA ALA A 592 2.31 -0.42 21.52
C ALA A 592 2.70 -0.32 20.02
N VAL A 593 2.99 0.88 19.53
CA VAL A 593 3.45 1.09 18.14
C VAL A 593 4.80 0.42 17.90
N LEU A 594 5.74 0.50 18.84
CA LEU A 594 7.03 -0.20 18.76
C LEU A 594 6.86 -1.73 18.74
N GLY A 595 5.96 -2.27 19.57
CA GLY A 595 5.63 -3.70 19.58
C GLY A 595 4.99 -4.16 18.28
N LEU A 596 4.05 -3.39 17.72
CA LEU A 596 3.48 -3.65 16.41
C LEU A 596 4.54 -3.55 15.30
N ALA A 597 5.45 -2.59 15.39
CA ALA A 597 6.52 -2.42 14.40
C ALA A 597 7.44 -3.66 14.41
N ALA A 598 7.82 -4.12 15.60
CA ALA A 598 8.56 -5.37 15.76
C ALA A 598 7.80 -6.58 15.17
N LEU A 599 6.47 -6.62 15.31
CA LEU A 599 5.62 -7.65 14.68
C LEU A 599 5.41 -7.47 13.16
N SER A 600 5.90 -6.38 12.55
CA SER A 600 5.79 -6.17 11.10
C SER A 600 7.01 -6.63 10.32
N LYS A 601 8.22 -6.30 10.80
CA LYS A 601 9.49 -6.62 10.14
C LYS A 601 10.65 -6.53 11.11
N LEU A 602 11.62 -7.44 11.00
CA LEU A 602 12.80 -7.45 11.88
C LEU A 602 13.60 -6.14 11.83
N ASN A 603 13.72 -5.52 10.64
CA ASN A 603 14.43 -4.25 10.49
C ASN A 603 13.79 -3.09 11.29
N ALA A 604 12.51 -3.21 11.65
CA ALA A 604 11.84 -2.22 12.51
C ALA A 604 12.32 -2.28 13.98
N LEU A 605 13.09 -3.30 14.38
CA LEU A 605 13.71 -3.34 15.71
C LEU A 605 14.69 -2.19 15.95
N VAL A 606 15.22 -1.57 14.89
CA VAL A 606 16.04 -0.34 14.99
C VAL A 606 15.30 0.81 15.68
N LEU A 607 13.96 0.79 15.69
CA LEU A 607 13.16 1.79 16.38
C LEU A 607 13.32 1.75 17.90
N LEU A 608 13.62 0.58 18.49
CA LEU A 608 13.80 0.42 19.93
C LEU A 608 14.99 1.23 20.47
N PRO A 609 16.23 1.08 19.96
CA PRO A 609 17.36 1.91 20.40
C PRO A 609 17.17 3.39 20.04
N LEU A 610 16.53 3.73 18.92
CA LEU A 610 16.23 5.13 18.57
C LEU A 610 15.28 5.79 19.59
N ALA A 611 14.19 5.10 19.95
CA ALA A 611 13.26 5.57 20.96
C ALA A 611 13.93 5.64 22.35
N ALA A 612 14.73 4.65 22.71
CA ALA A 612 15.49 4.62 23.95
C ALA A 612 16.42 5.84 24.07
N ALA A 613 17.17 6.15 23.00
CA ALA A 613 18.07 7.29 22.96
C ALA A 613 17.33 8.62 23.20
N VAL A 614 16.18 8.83 22.55
CA VAL A 614 15.36 10.04 22.75
C VAL A 614 14.85 10.14 24.19
N LEU A 615 14.32 9.04 24.75
CA LEU A 615 13.84 9.02 26.13
C LEU A 615 14.97 9.23 27.15
N LEU A 616 16.16 8.67 26.90
CA LEU A 616 17.36 8.85 27.71
C LEU A 616 17.79 10.32 27.74
N VAL A 617 17.88 10.97 26.58
CA VAL A 617 18.21 12.40 26.48
C VAL A 617 17.19 13.25 27.23
N LEU A 618 15.89 12.94 27.10
CA LEU A 618 14.84 13.65 27.84
C LEU A 618 14.94 13.45 29.35
N ALA A 619 15.26 12.25 29.81
CA ALA A 619 15.38 11.94 31.23
C ALA A 619 16.64 12.57 31.84
N TRP A 620 17.74 12.58 31.07
CA TRP A 620 18.98 13.26 31.44
C TRP A 620 18.79 14.77 31.56
N LYS A 621 18.08 15.40 30.61
CA LYS A 621 17.70 16.81 30.70
C LYS A 621 16.83 17.12 31.93
N ARG A 622 16.00 16.17 32.37
CA ARG A 622 15.22 16.28 33.61
C ARG A 622 16.00 15.92 34.88
N ARG A 623 17.25 15.45 34.76
CA ARG A 623 18.09 14.95 35.86
C ARG A 623 17.35 13.95 36.78
N SER A 624 16.56 13.05 36.19
CA SER A 624 15.74 12.10 36.96
C SER A 624 15.90 10.67 36.45
N ALA A 625 16.65 9.85 37.21
CA ALA A 625 16.79 8.42 36.95
C ALA A 625 15.46 7.68 37.08
N TRP A 626 14.58 8.11 38.00
CA TRP A 626 13.25 7.53 38.15
C TRP A 626 12.35 7.80 36.93
N ALA A 627 12.46 8.97 36.30
CA ALA A 627 11.76 9.24 35.05
C ALA A 627 12.23 8.29 33.94
N LEU A 628 13.53 8.02 33.84
CA LEU A 628 14.09 7.06 32.88
C LEU A 628 13.51 5.66 33.08
N VAL A 629 13.55 5.14 34.31
CA VAL A 629 12.99 3.81 34.65
C VAL A 629 11.50 3.77 34.34
N ARG A 630 10.72 4.74 34.81
CA ARG A 630 9.27 4.77 34.60
C ARG A 630 8.91 4.86 33.12
N TRP A 631 9.58 5.70 32.34
CA TRP A 631 9.33 5.82 30.91
C TRP A 631 9.76 4.57 30.15
N GLY A 632 10.87 3.96 30.56
CA GLY A 632 11.33 2.68 30.03
C GLY A 632 10.32 1.57 30.28
N VAL A 633 9.82 1.43 31.52
CA VAL A 633 8.82 0.41 31.88
C VAL A 633 7.53 0.59 31.09
N TRP A 634 6.97 1.80 31.02
CA TRP A 634 5.72 2.02 30.25
C TRP A 634 5.89 1.78 28.75
N THR A 635 7.03 2.16 28.18
CA THR A 635 7.27 2.06 26.74
C THR A 635 7.67 0.64 26.35
N PHE A 636 8.75 0.12 26.92
CA PHE A 636 9.28 -1.20 26.56
C PHE A 636 8.48 -2.34 27.18
N GLY A 637 7.83 -2.13 28.34
CA GLY A 637 6.85 -3.08 28.87
C GLY A 637 5.66 -3.26 27.92
N ALA A 638 5.08 -2.16 27.41
CA ALA A 638 4.02 -2.23 26.41
C ALA A 638 4.50 -2.83 25.08
N ALA A 639 5.70 -2.50 24.62
CA ALA A 639 6.29 -3.10 23.42
C ALA A 639 6.46 -4.62 23.55
N SER A 640 6.96 -5.09 24.69
CA SER A 640 7.11 -6.51 25.01
C SER A 640 5.76 -7.23 25.14
N LEU A 641 4.74 -6.59 25.73
CA LEU A 641 3.40 -7.17 25.81
C LEU A 641 2.75 -7.34 24.43
N VAL A 642 2.94 -6.36 23.54
CA VAL A 642 2.33 -6.37 22.21
C VAL A 642 3.09 -7.29 21.26
N GLY A 643 4.42 -7.19 21.18
CA GLY A 643 5.23 -7.91 20.19
C GLY A 643 6.13 -9.02 20.73
N GLY A 644 6.44 -9.01 22.02
CA GLY A 644 7.42 -9.93 22.63
C GLY A 644 7.03 -11.40 22.58
N TRP A 645 5.72 -11.70 22.53
CA TRP A 645 5.23 -13.09 22.48
C TRP A 645 5.73 -13.85 21.24
N TRP A 646 5.90 -13.18 20.09
CA TRP A 646 6.34 -13.83 18.85
C TRP A 646 7.82 -14.21 18.91
N TYR A 647 8.66 -13.32 19.45
CA TYR A 647 10.08 -13.60 19.69
C TYR A 647 10.27 -14.71 20.75
N LEU A 648 9.44 -14.69 21.79
CA LEU A 648 9.43 -15.76 22.79
C LEU A 648 9.00 -17.11 22.17
N ARG A 649 7.98 -17.11 21.31
CA ARG A 649 7.57 -18.30 20.54
C ARG A 649 8.76 -18.83 19.72
N ASN A 650 9.44 -17.98 18.96
CA ASN A 650 10.57 -18.41 18.12
C ASN A 650 11.75 -18.91 18.96
N TRP A 651 12.01 -18.31 20.13
CA TRP A 651 12.98 -18.83 21.08
C TRP A 651 12.61 -20.24 21.57
N LEU A 652 11.34 -20.46 21.94
CA LEU A 652 10.86 -21.76 22.41
C LEU A 652 10.89 -22.83 21.32
N LEU A 653 10.57 -22.47 20.07
CA LEU A 653 10.52 -23.39 18.94
C LEU A 653 11.90 -23.69 18.33
N TYR A 654 12.74 -22.66 18.13
CA TYR A 654 13.94 -22.75 17.27
C TYR A 654 15.25 -22.42 17.99
N ARG A 655 15.18 -21.94 19.24
CA ARG A 655 16.34 -21.34 19.95
C ARG A 655 16.98 -20.19 19.16
N ASP A 656 16.17 -19.53 18.33
CA ASP A 656 16.53 -18.37 17.54
C ASP A 656 15.35 -17.40 17.59
N PRO A 657 15.42 -16.32 18.39
CA PRO A 657 14.29 -15.42 18.57
C PRO A 657 13.94 -14.64 17.30
N PHE A 658 14.90 -14.48 16.38
CA PHE A 658 14.75 -13.68 15.17
C PHE A 658 14.41 -14.52 13.94
N GLY A 659 14.51 -15.86 14.01
CA GLY A 659 14.26 -16.74 12.87
C GLY A 659 15.26 -16.55 11.72
N LEU A 660 16.47 -16.06 12.03
CA LEU A 660 17.51 -15.77 11.04
C LEU A 660 18.11 -17.06 10.46
N LYS A 661 18.14 -18.16 11.22
CA LYS A 661 18.62 -19.46 10.72
C LYS A 661 17.86 -19.91 9.47
N LEU A 662 16.52 -19.85 9.50
CA LEU A 662 15.67 -20.17 8.35
C LEU A 662 15.91 -19.18 7.19
N MET A 663 15.99 -17.87 7.50
CA MET A 663 16.21 -16.86 6.48
C MET A 663 17.53 -17.08 5.72
N PHE A 664 18.61 -17.40 6.43
CA PHE A 664 19.93 -17.63 5.85
C PHE A 664 20.11 -19.03 5.26
N ALA A 665 19.31 -20.01 5.67
CA ALA A 665 19.28 -21.34 5.03
C ALA A 665 18.74 -21.26 3.59
N VAL A 666 17.73 -20.41 3.36
CA VAL A 666 17.13 -20.22 2.01
C VAL A 666 17.92 -19.21 1.18
N LEU A 667 18.50 -18.19 1.83
CA LEU A 667 19.19 -17.10 1.18
C LEU A 667 20.52 -16.80 1.89
N PRO A 668 21.62 -17.44 1.46
CA PRO A 668 22.92 -17.32 2.09
C PRO A 668 23.41 -15.87 2.16
N ALA A 669 24.10 -15.53 3.25
CA ALA A 669 24.82 -14.26 3.36
C ALA A 669 26.01 -14.24 2.39
N ARG A 670 26.51 -13.04 2.07
CA ARG A 670 27.76 -12.87 1.33
C ARG A 670 28.91 -13.60 2.05
N THR A 671 29.68 -14.37 1.29
CA THR A 671 30.84 -15.12 1.78
C THR A 671 32.02 -14.20 2.11
N GLN A 672 32.15 -13.08 1.40
CA GLN A 672 33.17 -12.06 1.62
C GLN A 672 32.53 -10.67 1.79
N ARG A 673 33.15 -9.83 2.62
CA ARG A 673 32.70 -8.45 2.80
C ARG A 673 33.06 -7.63 1.56
N PRO A 674 32.14 -6.79 1.04
CA PRO A 674 32.43 -5.94 -0.11
C PRO A 674 33.60 -4.99 0.17
N SER A 675 34.40 -4.74 -0.87
CA SER A 675 35.41 -3.67 -0.83
C SER A 675 34.74 -2.29 -0.68
N ALA A 676 35.50 -1.26 -0.32
CA ALA A 676 34.93 0.09 -0.20
C ALA A 676 34.33 0.60 -1.52
N ALA A 677 34.97 0.28 -2.65
CA ALA A 677 34.48 0.62 -3.99
C ALA A 677 33.20 -0.15 -4.33
N GLU A 678 33.16 -1.45 -4.06
CA GLU A 678 31.97 -2.28 -4.29
C GLU A 678 30.79 -1.82 -3.41
N LEU A 679 31.06 -1.48 -2.14
CA LEU A 679 30.05 -0.96 -1.23
C LEU A 679 29.44 0.35 -1.76
N LEU A 680 30.26 1.26 -2.30
CA LEU A 680 29.77 2.50 -2.91
C LEU A 680 28.90 2.23 -4.13
N HIS A 681 29.28 1.28 -4.99
CA HIS A 681 28.47 0.88 -6.13
C HIS A 681 27.12 0.29 -5.69
N LEU A 682 27.10 -0.58 -4.68
CA LEU A 682 25.89 -1.16 -4.13
C LEU A 682 24.97 -0.10 -3.53
N LEU A 683 25.54 0.89 -2.83
CA LEU A 683 24.79 2.02 -2.27
C LEU A 683 24.24 2.96 -3.36
N ASP A 684 24.94 3.14 -4.49
CA ASP A 684 24.39 3.85 -5.65
C ASP A 684 23.17 3.12 -6.23
N GLY A 685 23.23 1.79 -6.36
CA GLY A 685 22.07 0.97 -6.73
C GLY A 685 20.91 1.08 -5.73
N ALA A 686 21.22 1.14 -4.43
CA ALA A 686 20.22 1.38 -3.38
C ALA A 686 19.59 2.77 -3.51
N LEU A 687 20.37 3.80 -3.86
CA LEU A 687 19.88 5.15 -4.09
C LEU A 687 18.99 5.24 -5.33
N LYS A 688 19.38 4.62 -6.45
CA LYS A 688 18.56 4.55 -7.68
C LYS A 688 17.23 3.85 -7.40
N SER A 689 17.26 2.73 -6.68
CA SER A 689 16.05 2.00 -6.26
C SER A 689 15.24 2.71 -5.19
N PHE A 690 15.75 3.74 -4.49
CA PHE A 690 14.94 4.60 -3.63
C PHE A 690 14.00 5.50 -4.44
N PHE A 691 14.42 5.93 -5.64
CA PHE A 691 13.62 6.79 -6.52
C PHE A 691 12.72 6.00 -7.48
N GLY A 692 13.26 4.95 -8.11
CA GLY A 692 12.52 4.14 -9.07
C GLY A 692 13.36 3.06 -9.74
N VAL A 693 13.24 1.82 -9.28
CA VAL A 693 13.62 0.61 -10.03
C VAL A 693 12.49 -0.39 -9.79
N PHE A 694 11.78 -0.73 -10.86
CA PHE A 694 10.53 -1.49 -10.81
C PHE A 694 10.75 -2.95 -11.23
N GLY A 695 9.70 -3.75 -11.10
CA GLY A 695 9.77 -5.19 -11.32
C GLY A 695 10.71 -5.87 -10.32
N TRP A 696 11.28 -6.99 -10.72
CA TRP A 696 12.30 -7.73 -9.97
C TRP A 696 13.71 -7.14 -10.20
N PHE A 697 13.86 -5.83 -9.97
CA PHE A 697 15.10 -5.07 -10.22
C PHE A 697 15.57 -5.07 -11.69
N ASN A 698 14.64 -5.23 -12.62
CA ASN A 698 14.91 -5.37 -14.05
C ASN A 698 14.22 -4.30 -14.92
N ILE A 699 13.49 -3.35 -14.31
CA ILE A 699 12.90 -2.21 -15.02
C ILE A 699 13.47 -0.91 -14.44
N ALA A 700 14.53 -0.42 -15.06
CA ALA A 700 15.16 0.86 -14.73
C ALA A 700 14.58 2.02 -15.58
N MET A 701 14.65 3.23 -15.02
CA MET A 701 14.37 4.48 -15.75
C MET A 701 15.59 4.90 -16.56
N GLU A 702 15.45 5.91 -17.42
CA GLU A 702 16.60 6.42 -18.18
C GLU A 702 17.67 7.03 -17.24
N PRO A 703 18.97 6.90 -17.55
CA PRO A 703 20.06 7.38 -16.71
C PRO A 703 19.94 8.84 -16.27
N TRP A 704 19.51 9.73 -17.17
CA TRP A 704 19.37 11.17 -16.90
C TRP A 704 18.32 11.48 -15.81
N VAL A 705 17.30 10.63 -15.65
CA VAL A 705 16.28 10.79 -14.60
C VAL A 705 16.92 10.61 -13.22
N TYR A 706 17.79 9.60 -13.08
CA TYR A 706 18.54 9.38 -11.84
C TYR A 706 19.48 10.54 -11.54
N THR A 707 20.18 11.05 -12.56
CA THR A 707 21.03 12.24 -12.42
C THR A 707 20.23 13.44 -11.91
N LEU A 708 19.01 13.67 -12.41
CA LEU A 708 18.14 14.75 -11.94
C LEU A 708 17.77 14.60 -10.45
N PHE A 709 17.43 13.39 -10.01
CA PHE A 709 17.16 13.11 -8.59
C PHE A 709 18.40 13.31 -7.71
N GLN A 710 19.56 12.85 -8.15
CA GLN A 710 20.83 13.03 -7.45
C GLN A 710 21.22 14.52 -7.34
N MET A 711 21.06 15.29 -8.42
CA MET A 711 21.25 16.75 -8.39
C MET A 711 20.29 17.42 -7.41
N GLY A 712 19.01 17.02 -7.41
CA GLY A 712 18.02 17.52 -6.47
C GLY A 712 18.39 17.22 -5.01
N LEU A 713 18.89 16.02 -4.73
CA LEU A 713 19.40 15.61 -3.41
C LEU A 713 20.59 16.48 -2.99
N LEU A 714 21.55 16.72 -3.89
CA LEU A 714 22.72 17.56 -3.63
C LEU A 714 22.33 19.02 -3.34
N ILE A 715 21.44 19.60 -4.17
CA ILE A 715 20.91 20.96 -3.97
C ILE A 715 20.20 21.07 -2.62
N ALA A 716 19.39 20.07 -2.26
CA ALA A 716 18.72 20.02 -0.96
C ALA A 716 19.72 19.92 0.19
N ALA A 717 20.75 19.07 0.07
CA ALA A 717 21.78 18.90 1.10
C ALA A 717 22.58 20.19 1.34
N VAL A 718 23.06 20.85 0.29
CA VAL A 718 23.77 22.14 0.41
C VAL A 718 22.85 23.22 0.98
N GLY A 719 21.58 23.24 0.57
CA GLY A 719 20.56 24.13 1.16
C GLY A 719 20.37 23.87 2.66
N LEU A 720 20.33 22.61 3.09
CA LEU A 720 20.22 22.25 4.50
C LEU A 720 21.46 22.68 5.30
N LEU A 721 22.67 22.53 4.76
CA LEU A 721 23.90 23.03 5.39
C LEU A 721 23.86 24.55 5.58
N ARG A 722 23.39 25.28 4.56
CA ARG A 722 23.16 26.73 4.66
C ARG A 722 22.15 27.07 5.76
N LEU A 723 21.04 26.34 5.86
CA LEU A 723 20.03 26.54 6.91
C LEU A 723 20.61 26.31 8.31
N VAL A 724 21.40 25.24 8.48
CA VAL A 724 22.09 24.93 9.74
C VAL A 724 23.06 26.04 10.10
N TYR A 725 23.89 26.51 9.16
CA TYR A 725 24.80 27.63 9.37
C TYR A 725 24.06 28.90 9.83
N LEU A 726 22.93 29.23 9.18
CA LEU A 726 22.10 30.38 9.56
C LEU A 726 21.53 30.24 10.97
N PHE A 727 21.05 29.05 11.36
CA PHE A 727 20.54 28.82 12.71
C PHE A 727 21.62 28.84 13.79
N VAL A 728 22.83 28.36 13.49
CA VAL A 728 23.99 28.52 14.38
C VAL A 728 24.32 30.00 14.56
N LYS A 729 24.40 30.77 13.46
CA LYS A 729 24.67 32.21 13.50
C LYS A 729 23.59 33.01 14.24
N GLN A 730 22.32 32.60 14.13
CA GLN A 730 21.17 33.21 14.81
C GLN A 730 20.94 32.64 16.23
N GLN A 731 21.78 31.70 16.69
CA GLN A 731 21.64 31.02 17.98
C GLN A 731 20.27 30.34 18.20
N SER A 732 19.62 29.86 17.13
CA SER A 732 18.34 29.14 17.22
C SER A 732 18.53 27.66 17.56
N TRP A 733 18.94 27.40 18.81
CA TRP A 733 19.20 26.03 19.30
C TRP A 733 18.00 25.10 19.21
N VAL A 734 16.77 25.62 19.33
CA VAL A 734 15.55 24.82 19.23
C VAL A 734 15.39 24.25 17.82
N ASP A 735 15.65 25.05 16.78
CA ASP A 735 15.52 24.61 15.39
C ASP A 735 16.64 23.65 14.99
N LEU A 736 17.86 23.87 15.52
CA LEU A 736 18.96 22.91 15.39
C LEU A 736 18.64 21.55 16.00
N ILE A 737 17.99 21.51 17.17
CA ILE A 737 17.54 20.25 17.79
C ILE A 737 16.46 19.56 16.94
N ARG A 738 15.54 20.32 16.33
CA ARG A 738 14.50 19.76 15.45
C ARG A 738 15.09 19.12 14.21
N ILE A 739 16.02 19.79 13.55
CA ILE A 739 16.76 19.24 12.39
C ILE A 739 17.61 18.05 12.84
N GLY A 740 18.34 18.19 13.96
CA GLY A 740 19.18 17.15 14.53
C GLY A 740 18.40 15.86 14.84
N LEU A 741 17.15 15.96 15.31
CA LEU A 741 16.28 14.80 15.51
C LEU A 741 15.97 14.07 14.20
N LEU A 742 15.64 14.79 13.13
CA LEU A 742 15.34 14.20 11.82
C LEU A 742 16.58 13.60 11.16
N VAL A 743 17.74 14.26 11.31
CA VAL A 743 19.03 13.74 10.85
C VAL A 743 19.39 12.47 11.62
N PHE A 744 19.32 12.49 12.95
CA PHE A 744 19.56 11.32 13.80
C PHE A 744 18.67 10.14 13.40
N TRP A 745 17.38 10.38 13.17
CA TRP A 745 16.44 9.36 12.71
C TRP A 745 16.85 8.78 11.35
N SER A 746 17.16 9.64 10.38
CA SER A 746 17.54 9.23 9.02
C SER A 746 18.87 8.45 9.03
N SER A 747 19.86 8.93 9.79
CA SER A 747 21.15 8.26 9.95
C SER A 747 21.03 6.87 10.56
N GLY A 748 20.11 6.65 11.50
CA GLY A 748 19.85 5.32 12.06
C GLY A 748 19.47 4.29 10.99
N PHE A 749 18.60 4.67 10.06
CA PHE A 749 18.20 3.80 8.94
C PHE A 749 19.26 3.67 7.85
N ILE A 750 20.06 4.72 7.59
CA ILE A 750 21.20 4.63 6.69
C ILE A 750 22.25 3.66 7.24
N LEU A 751 22.57 3.73 8.53
CA LEU A 751 23.48 2.78 9.17
C LEU A 751 22.95 1.35 9.13
N ALA A 752 21.64 1.16 9.35
CA ALA A 752 21.00 -0.15 9.21
C ALA A 752 21.07 -0.67 7.76
N LEU A 753 20.88 0.19 6.76
CA LEU A 753 21.05 -0.17 5.35
C LEU A 753 22.50 -0.56 5.05
N VAL A 754 23.49 0.20 5.49
CA VAL A 754 24.91 -0.11 5.28
C VAL A 754 25.26 -1.44 5.93
N GLY A 755 24.81 -1.69 7.17
CA GLY A 755 25.00 -2.98 7.84
C GLY A 755 24.35 -4.13 7.08
N TRP A 756 23.14 -3.94 6.55
CA TRP A 756 22.47 -4.94 5.71
C TRP A 756 23.22 -5.16 4.38
N THR A 757 23.76 -4.09 3.78
CA THR A 757 24.53 -4.14 2.52
C THR A 757 25.76 -5.02 2.63
N GLN A 758 26.41 -5.02 3.81
CA GLN A 758 27.56 -5.88 4.07
C GLN A 758 27.17 -7.37 4.09
N ALA A 759 25.95 -7.68 4.52
CA ALA A 759 25.45 -9.06 4.55
C ALA A 759 24.82 -9.49 3.21
N ARG A 760 24.22 -8.55 2.46
CA ARG A 760 23.36 -8.86 1.30
C ARG A 760 23.14 -7.66 0.37
N TYR A 761 22.50 -7.88 -0.78
CA TYR A 761 22.18 -6.80 -1.73
C TYR A 761 21.26 -5.73 -1.13
N PRO A 762 21.59 -4.43 -1.27
CA PRO A 762 20.80 -3.36 -0.70
C PRO A 762 19.65 -2.94 -1.61
N GLN A 763 18.60 -2.40 -1.00
CA GLN A 763 17.46 -1.86 -1.72
C GLN A 763 17.01 -0.55 -1.07
N GLY A 764 16.69 0.45 -1.88
CA GLY A 764 16.29 1.78 -1.41
C GLY A 764 15.02 1.77 -0.56
N ARG A 765 14.11 0.80 -0.77
CA ARG A 765 12.89 0.63 0.04
C ARG A 765 13.17 0.47 1.54
N LEU A 766 14.35 0.00 1.93
CA LEU A 766 14.76 -0.12 3.33
C LEU A 766 14.93 1.23 4.05
N LEU A 767 15.01 2.33 3.30
CA LEU A 767 15.04 3.70 3.86
C LEU A 767 13.65 4.32 4.02
N PHE A 768 12.58 3.67 3.54
CA PHE A 768 11.22 4.20 3.64
C PHE A 768 10.73 4.43 5.08
N PRO A 769 11.10 3.61 6.08
CA PRO A 769 10.88 3.96 7.50
C PRO A 769 11.40 5.34 7.92
N ALA A 770 12.40 5.90 7.22
CA ALA A 770 12.91 7.24 7.42
C ALA A 770 12.31 8.30 6.47
N ILE A 771 11.45 7.91 5.51
CA ILE A 771 10.89 8.82 4.50
C ILE A 771 10.22 10.08 5.09
N PRO A 772 9.52 10.05 6.25
CA PRO A 772 8.94 11.26 6.80
C PRO A 772 10.00 12.29 7.22
N ALA A 773 11.14 11.81 7.73
CA ALA A 773 12.27 12.65 8.13
C ALA A 773 13.03 13.16 6.90
N ILE A 774 13.34 12.25 5.97
CA ILE A 774 14.04 12.57 4.71
C ILE A 774 13.25 13.61 3.92
N ALA A 775 11.94 13.40 3.70
CA ALA A 775 11.11 14.31 2.93
C ALA A 775 11.02 15.71 3.57
N ALA A 776 10.91 15.79 4.90
CA ALA A 776 10.91 17.06 5.62
C ALA A 776 12.27 17.80 5.47
N LEU A 777 13.39 17.09 5.60
CA LEU A 777 14.74 17.65 5.42
C LEU A 777 14.97 18.13 3.99
N LEU A 778 14.56 17.35 2.98
CA LEU A 778 14.71 17.72 1.58
C LEU A 778 13.93 18.99 1.23
N ILE A 779 12.67 19.10 1.65
CA ILE A 779 11.87 20.31 1.43
C ILE A 779 12.47 21.53 2.14
N LEU A 780 12.98 21.36 3.38
CA LEU A 780 13.65 22.43 4.11
C LEU A 780 14.90 22.94 3.38
N GLY A 781 15.71 22.01 2.85
CA GLY A 781 16.91 22.32 2.09
C GLY A 781 16.60 23.03 0.77
N LEU A 782 15.67 22.49 -0.02
CA LEU A 782 15.23 23.10 -1.28
C LEU A 782 14.63 24.51 -1.08
N ALA A 783 13.95 24.74 0.03
CA ALA A 783 13.35 26.04 0.35
C ALA A 783 14.35 27.18 0.61
N GLN A 784 15.66 26.89 0.75
CA GLN A 784 16.68 27.92 1.03
C GLN A 784 17.16 28.68 -0.20
N TRP A 785 16.98 28.13 -1.39
CA TRP A 785 17.47 28.70 -2.64
C TRP A 785 16.58 29.80 -3.20
N PRO A 786 15.26 29.58 -3.38
CA PRO A 786 14.39 30.62 -3.89
C PRO A 786 14.17 31.72 -2.85
N ALA A 787 13.97 32.96 -3.31
CA ALA A 787 13.51 34.03 -2.43
C ALA A 787 12.19 33.61 -1.74
N ALA A 788 12.00 33.97 -0.47
CA ALA A 788 10.89 33.49 0.36
C ALA A 788 9.49 33.68 -0.27
N ARG A 789 9.32 34.74 -1.10
CA ARG A 789 8.09 35.00 -1.87
C ARG A 789 7.79 33.97 -2.97
N TRP A 790 8.83 33.39 -3.58
CA TRP A 790 8.74 32.43 -4.69
C TRP A 790 8.86 30.97 -4.24
N ALA A 791 9.43 30.71 -3.05
CA ALA A 791 9.68 29.37 -2.53
C ALA A 791 8.46 28.45 -2.60
N ARG A 792 7.30 28.95 -2.17
CA ARG A 792 6.04 28.20 -2.22
C ARG A 792 5.69 27.78 -3.65
N SER A 793 5.73 28.72 -4.60
CA SER A 793 5.31 28.47 -5.97
C SER A 793 6.27 27.51 -6.68
N LEU A 794 7.58 27.71 -6.55
CA LEU A 794 8.59 26.86 -7.18
C LEU A 794 8.56 25.43 -6.64
N ILE A 795 8.45 25.26 -5.32
CA ILE A 795 8.31 23.92 -4.71
C ILE A 795 6.99 23.27 -5.13
N SER A 796 5.89 24.04 -5.21
CA SER A 796 4.61 23.50 -5.68
C SER A 796 4.69 23.05 -7.16
N ILE A 797 5.39 23.79 -8.01
CA ILE A 797 5.64 23.39 -9.41
C ILE A 797 6.48 22.13 -9.46
N LEU A 798 7.59 22.06 -8.72
CA LEU A 798 8.45 20.87 -8.65
C LEU A 798 7.67 19.63 -8.21
N LEU A 799 6.84 19.76 -7.18
CA LEU A 799 5.98 18.67 -6.69
C LEU A 799 4.86 18.31 -7.66
N GLY A 800 4.35 19.28 -8.42
CA GLY A 800 3.40 19.05 -9.51
C GLY A 800 4.03 18.28 -10.67
N LEU A 801 5.28 18.60 -11.03
CA LEU A 801 6.06 17.86 -12.02
C LEU A 801 6.37 16.44 -11.53
N LEU A 802 6.72 16.28 -10.24
CA LEU A 802 6.92 14.97 -9.63
C LEU A 802 5.64 14.12 -9.65
N LEU A 803 4.48 14.72 -9.34
CA LEU A 803 3.18 14.05 -9.48
C LEU A 803 2.92 13.64 -10.93
N GLY A 804 3.14 14.54 -11.89
CA GLY A 804 2.99 14.23 -13.32
C GLY A 804 3.91 13.07 -13.74
N PHE A 805 5.15 13.09 -13.28
CA PHE A 805 6.11 12.01 -13.51
C PHE A 805 5.63 10.68 -12.91
N ALA A 806 5.16 10.68 -11.65
CA ALA A 806 4.64 9.49 -11.01
C ALA A 806 3.39 8.93 -11.72
N VAL A 807 2.54 9.78 -12.32
CA VAL A 807 1.41 9.33 -13.16
C VAL A 807 1.89 8.68 -14.46
N ILE A 808 2.98 9.16 -15.05
CA ILE A 808 3.54 8.65 -16.32
C ILE A 808 4.24 7.30 -16.12
N VAL A 809 4.92 7.10 -14.99
CA VAL A 809 5.78 5.94 -14.73
C VAL A 809 5.12 4.57 -15.03
N PRO A 810 3.89 4.27 -14.55
CA PRO A 810 3.23 3.00 -14.85
C PRO A 810 3.07 2.73 -16.35
N TYR A 811 2.81 3.77 -17.14
CA TYR A 811 2.57 3.63 -18.58
C TYR A 811 3.84 3.70 -19.42
N ARG A 812 4.88 4.38 -18.93
CA ARG A 812 6.14 4.57 -19.65
C ARG A 812 7.13 3.42 -19.44
N TYR A 813 7.18 2.86 -18.23
CA TYR A 813 8.18 1.85 -17.84
C TYR A 813 7.56 0.50 -17.48
N ILE A 814 6.47 0.47 -16.70
CA ILE A 814 5.93 -0.76 -16.13
C ILE A 814 5.07 -1.52 -17.17
N ALA A 815 3.96 -0.95 -17.62
CA ALA A 815 3.03 -1.62 -18.54
C ALA A 815 3.70 -2.11 -19.85
N PRO A 816 4.59 -1.32 -20.50
CA PRO A 816 5.25 -1.78 -21.72
C PRO A 816 6.18 -2.98 -21.50
N ALA A 817 6.76 -3.13 -20.30
CA ALA A 817 7.63 -4.26 -19.98
C ALA A 817 6.89 -5.60 -19.94
N TYR A 818 5.58 -5.56 -19.66
CA TYR A 818 4.70 -6.73 -19.56
C TYR A 818 3.67 -6.80 -20.71
N ALA A 819 3.84 -5.96 -21.74
CA ALA A 819 2.93 -5.94 -22.86
C ALA A 819 3.04 -7.23 -23.67
N GLN A 820 1.90 -7.82 -23.98
CA GLN A 820 1.79 -8.95 -24.90
C GLN A 820 2.15 -8.54 -26.32
N ALA A 821 2.80 -9.42 -27.08
CA ALA A 821 3.04 -9.16 -28.50
C ALA A 821 1.70 -9.03 -29.24
N PRO A 822 1.54 -8.01 -30.11
CA PRO A 822 0.29 -7.79 -30.82
C PRO A 822 0.00 -8.96 -31.78
N PRO A 823 -1.28 -9.27 -32.01
CA PRO A 823 -1.64 -10.31 -32.98
C PRO A 823 -1.24 -9.89 -34.39
N LEU A 824 -0.88 -10.87 -35.22
CA LEU A 824 -0.60 -10.60 -36.64
C LEU A 824 -1.83 -10.07 -37.36
N THR A 825 -1.67 -8.94 -38.05
CA THR A 825 -2.67 -8.43 -38.98
C THR A 825 -2.60 -9.18 -40.30
N VAL A 826 -3.65 -9.08 -41.12
CA VAL A 826 -3.66 -9.66 -42.49
C VAL A 826 -2.50 -9.12 -43.33
N ALA A 827 -2.23 -7.81 -43.23
CA ALA A 827 -1.07 -7.20 -43.87
C ALA A 827 0.26 -7.74 -43.32
N GLY A 828 0.35 -7.96 -42.00
CA GLY A 828 1.52 -8.58 -41.39
C GLY A 828 1.76 -10.02 -41.85
N ARG A 829 0.70 -10.81 -42.10
CA ARG A 829 0.81 -12.17 -42.65
C ARG A 829 1.32 -12.15 -44.10
N ALA A 830 0.87 -11.19 -44.89
CA ALA A 830 1.31 -11.02 -46.29
C ALA A 830 2.75 -10.46 -46.40
N ALA A 831 3.25 -9.80 -45.35
CA ALA A 831 4.57 -9.18 -45.31
C ALA A 831 5.70 -10.11 -44.81
N ILE A 832 5.39 -11.37 -44.46
CA ILE A 832 6.39 -12.36 -44.06
C ILE A 832 7.34 -12.60 -45.24
N MET A 833 8.64 -12.33 -45.07
CA MET A 833 9.62 -12.41 -46.17
C MET A 833 9.94 -13.86 -46.52
N HIS A 834 10.02 -14.74 -45.52
CA HIS A 834 10.29 -16.17 -45.72
C HIS A 834 9.13 -17.01 -45.17
N PRO A 835 8.04 -17.20 -45.95
CA PRO A 835 6.96 -18.10 -45.57
C PRO A 835 7.48 -19.54 -45.41
N LEU A 836 7.13 -20.17 -44.30
CA LEU A 836 7.54 -21.54 -43.98
C LEU A 836 6.44 -22.16 -43.12
N SER A 837 5.87 -23.28 -43.53
CA SER A 837 4.79 -23.96 -42.79
C SER A 837 5.31 -25.23 -42.11
N VAL A 838 5.52 -25.16 -40.79
CA VAL A 838 5.97 -26.30 -39.97
C VAL A 838 5.07 -26.45 -38.76
N GLU A 839 4.56 -27.65 -38.52
CA GLU A 839 3.73 -27.96 -37.36
C GLU A 839 4.55 -28.63 -36.26
N PHE A 840 4.36 -28.17 -35.03
CA PHE A 840 5.04 -28.69 -33.85
C PHE A 840 4.03 -29.38 -32.93
N GLY A 841 4.16 -30.70 -32.80
CA GLY A 841 3.34 -31.54 -31.92
C GLY A 841 1.83 -31.45 -32.17
N GLY A 842 1.38 -30.95 -33.33
CA GLY A 842 -0.02 -30.66 -33.60
C GLY A 842 -0.62 -29.51 -32.77
N GLN A 843 0.22 -28.71 -32.10
CA GLN A 843 -0.20 -27.65 -31.18
C GLN A 843 0.02 -26.24 -31.75
N MET A 844 1.19 -26.03 -32.36
CA MET A 844 1.61 -24.74 -32.92
C MET A 844 2.11 -24.92 -34.35
N ARG A 845 1.87 -23.91 -35.19
CA ARG A 845 2.39 -23.84 -36.55
C ARG A 845 3.30 -22.61 -36.69
N LEU A 846 4.51 -22.81 -37.18
CA LEU A 846 5.36 -21.74 -37.70
C LEU A 846 4.83 -21.39 -39.08
N LEU A 847 4.54 -20.11 -39.32
CA LEU A 847 4.04 -19.54 -40.58
C LEU A 847 5.16 -18.98 -41.46
N GLY A 848 6.32 -18.68 -40.86
CA GLY A 848 7.48 -18.12 -41.54
C GLY A 848 8.42 -17.41 -40.58
N PHE A 849 9.43 -16.74 -41.14
CA PHE A 849 10.44 -16.03 -40.37
C PHE A 849 11.04 -14.85 -41.16
N ASP A 850 11.62 -13.90 -40.43
CA ASP A 850 12.44 -12.81 -40.98
C ASP A 850 13.75 -12.67 -40.20
N LEU A 851 14.88 -12.51 -40.88
CA LEU A 851 16.17 -12.18 -40.28
C LEU A 851 17.07 -11.47 -41.31
N ALA A 852 18.16 -10.86 -40.85
CA ALA A 852 19.24 -10.43 -41.72
C ALA A 852 20.14 -11.63 -42.08
N GLU A 853 20.57 -11.73 -43.35
CA GLU A 853 21.38 -12.85 -43.85
C GLU A 853 22.87 -12.73 -43.50
N GLU A 854 23.30 -11.53 -43.09
CA GLU A 854 24.64 -11.22 -42.65
C GLU A 854 24.62 -10.76 -41.19
N VAL A 855 25.49 -11.33 -40.35
CA VAL A 855 25.71 -10.91 -38.97
C VAL A 855 27.20 -11.02 -38.64
N ARG A 856 27.74 -10.05 -37.90
CA ARG A 856 29.15 -10.07 -37.48
C ARG A 856 29.29 -10.63 -36.06
N PRO A 857 30.42 -11.29 -35.73
CA PRO A 857 30.74 -11.60 -34.34
C PRO A 857 30.65 -10.36 -33.44
N GLY A 858 29.99 -10.49 -32.29
CA GLY A 858 29.72 -9.39 -31.36
C GLY A 858 28.45 -8.57 -31.69
N GLU A 859 27.80 -8.82 -32.82
CA GLU A 859 26.49 -8.25 -33.14
C GLU A 859 25.34 -9.14 -32.66
N ARG A 860 24.13 -8.58 -32.68
CA ARG A 860 22.90 -9.26 -32.28
C ARG A 860 22.08 -9.61 -33.51
N LEU A 861 21.93 -10.91 -33.77
CA LEU A 861 21.02 -11.41 -34.80
C LEU A 861 19.58 -11.25 -34.33
N SER A 862 18.77 -10.46 -35.05
CA SER A 862 17.34 -10.31 -34.74
C SER A 862 16.52 -11.24 -35.62
N LEU A 863 16.09 -12.38 -35.07
CA LEU A 863 15.21 -13.33 -35.74
C LEU A 863 13.75 -13.04 -35.36
N SER A 864 12.87 -12.82 -36.34
CA SER A 864 11.42 -12.77 -36.13
C SER A 864 10.79 -14.10 -36.54
N LEU A 865 10.02 -14.71 -35.67
CA LEU A 865 9.25 -15.94 -35.92
C LEU A 865 7.76 -15.64 -35.91
N TYR A 866 7.04 -16.20 -36.87
CA TYR A 866 5.59 -16.00 -37.02
C TYR A 866 4.86 -17.26 -36.63
N TRP A 867 4.10 -17.21 -35.54
CA TRP A 867 3.44 -18.40 -34.98
C TRP A 867 1.93 -18.34 -35.11
N GLU A 868 1.29 -19.51 -35.22
CA GLU A 868 -0.16 -19.73 -35.15
C GLU A 868 -0.47 -20.86 -34.15
N SER A 869 -1.45 -20.66 -33.25
CA SER A 869 -2.01 -21.77 -32.46
C SER A 869 -3.00 -22.57 -33.32
N ILE A 870 -2.80 -23.89 -33.39
CA ILE A 870 -3.67 -24.82 -34.12
C ILE A 870 -4.45 -25.76 -33.20
N ALA A 871 -4.10 -25.81 -31.91
CA ALA A 871 -4.89 -26.44 -30.86
C ALA A 871 -4.81 -25.64 -29.53
N PRO A 872 -5.80 -25.79 -28.62
CA PRO A 872 -5.68 -25.32 -27.24
C PRO A 872 -4.54 -26.05 -26.51
N MET A 873 -3.79 -25.31 -25.70
CA MET A 873 -2.61 -25.81 -24.99
C MET A 873 -2.79 -25.67 -23.47
N GLU A 874 -2.37 -26.69 -22.72
CA GLU A 874 -2.38 -26.67 -21.23
C GLU A 874 -1.00 -26.33 -20.63
N THR A 875 0.05 -26.40 -21.47
CA THR A 875 1.45 -26.20 -21.10
C THR A 875 2.00 -24.95 -21.77
N ASP A 876 2.85 -24.22 -21.03
CA ASP A 876 3.64 -23.10 -21.55
C ASP A 876 4.92 -23.66 -22.19
N TYR A 877 4.99 -23.64 -23.52
CA TYR A 877 6.13 -24.15 -24.29
C TYR A 877 7.20 -23.06 -24.45
N SER A 878 8.45 -23.45 -24.24
CA SER A 878 9.62 -22.61 -24.52
C SER A 878 10.04 -22.79 -25.97
N VAL A 879 10.30 -21.68 -26.65
CA VAL A 879 10.96 -21.69 -27.95
C VAL A 879 12.45 -21.60 -27.71
N PHE A 880 13.21 -22.52 -28.32
CA PHE A 880 14.65 -22.39 -28.44
C PHE A 880 15.01 -21.95 -29.86
N VAL A 881 16.00 -21.08 -29.95
CA VAL A 881 16.65 -20.68 -31.21
C VAL A 881 18.13 -20.97 -31.05
N HIS A 882 18.65 -21.88 -31.87
CA HIS A 882 20.07 -22.21 -31.88
C HIS A 882 20.68 -21.73 -33.21
N LEU A 883 21.75 -20.96 -33.11
CA LEU A 883 22.68 -20.75 -34.21
C LEU A 883 23.68 -21.91 -34.18
N VAL A 884 23.77 -22.68 -35.26
CA VAL A 884 24.67 -23.83 -35.34
C VAL A 884 25.66 -23.68 -36.50
N ASP A 885 26.87 -24.21 -36.32
CA ASP A 885 27.88 -24.27 -37.38
C ASP A 885 27.55 -25.34 -38.43
N ASP A 886 28.41 -25.46 -39.44
CA ASP A 886 28.36 -26.46 -40.51
C ASP A 886 28.43 -27.92 -39.99
N ARG A 887 28.87 -28.12 -38.74
CA ARG A 887 28.98 -29.42 -38.06
C ARG A 887 27.82 -29.68 -37.11
N GLY A 888 26.90 -28.74 -36.96
CA GLY A 888 25.74 -28.84 -36.09
C GLY A 888 26.01 -28.53 -34.61
N VAL A 889 27.17 -27.96 -34.26
CA VAL A 889 27.50 -27.47 -32.92
C VAL A 889 26.79 -26.15 -32.67
N THR A 890 26.21 -25.97 -31.49
CA THR A 890 25.51 -24.73 -31.12
C THR A 890 26.50 -23.64 -30.75
N ILE A 891 26.57 -22.61 -31.58
CA ILE A 891 27.40 -21.41 -31.47
C ILE A 891 26.81 -20.43 -30.45
N ALA A 892 25.51 -20.19 -30.58
CA ALA A 892 24.76 -19.25 -29.75
C ALA A 892 23.34 -19.79 -29.62
N GLN A 893 22.72 -19.55 -28.48
CA GLN A 893 21.34 -19.98 -28.25
C GLN A 893 20.54 -18.91 -27.51
N ARG A 894 19.22 -18.96 -27.70
CA ARG A 894 18.26 -18.14 -26.99
C ARG A 894 16.98 -18.92 -26.74
N ASP A 895 16.60 -18.97 -25.47
CA ASP A 895 15.38 -19.63 -25.02
C ASP A 895 14.45 -18.61 -24.35
N SER A 896 13.16 -18.71 -24.64
CA SER A 896 12.15 -17.82 -24.06
C SER A 896 10.76 -18.40 -24.27
N TYR A 897 9.85 -18.12 -23.34
CA TYR A 897 8.42 -18.19 -23.69
C TYR A 897 8.10 -17.14 -24.75
N PRO A 898 7.14 -17.40 -25.66
CA PRO A 898 6.86 -16.47 -26.72
C PRO A 898 6.55 -15.04 -26.28
N GLY A 899 6.79 -14.08 -27.16
CA GLY A 899 6.54 -12.66 -26.90
C GLY A 899 7.46 -12.11 -25.81
N ALA A 900 8.73 -12.51 -25.81
CA ALA A 900 9.72 -12.11 -24.81
C ALA A 900 9.29 -12.45 -23.38
N GLY A 901 8.68 -13.62 -23.16
CA GLY A 901 8.17 -14.06 -21.87
C GLY A 901 6.69 -13.75 -21.60
N ASN A 902 6.11 -12.77 -22.30
CA ASN A 902 4.79 -12.21 -21.98
C ASN A 902 3.61 -12.91 -22.65
N ASN A 903 3.84 -13.84 -23.59
CA ASN A 903 2.78 -14.59 -24.29
C ASN A 903 2.86 -16.10 -24.00
N PRO A 904 2.56 -16.53 -22.76
CA PRO A 904 2.53 -17.96 -22.43
C PRO A 904 1.57 -18.73 -23.35
N THR A 905 2.01 -19.86 -23.90
CA THR A 905 1.27 -20.57 -24.95
C THR A 905 -0.07 -21.11 -24.47
N ARG A 906 -0.23 -21.42 -23.17
CA ARG A 906 -1.52 -21.83 -22.59
C ARG A 906 -2.61 -20.77 -22.71
N ALA A 907 -2.24 -19.50 -22.82
CA ALA A 907 -3.18 -18.39 -22.94
C ALA A 907 -3.55 -18.07 -24.39
N TRP A 908 -3.08 -18.85 -25.37
CA TRP A 908 -3.38 -18.61 -26.78
C TRP A 908 -4.73 -19.20 -27.14
N ALA A 909 -5.61 -18.38 -27.71
CA ALA A 909 -6.81 -18.87 -28.35
C ALA A 909 -6.46 -19.60 -29.65
N LEU A 910 -7.28 -20.58 -30.03
CA LEU A 910 -7.17 -21.26 -31.32
C LEU A 910 -7.14 -20.25 -32.48
N GLY A 911 -6.17 -20.38 -33.38
CA GLY A 911 -5.96 -19.47 -34.52
C GLY A 911 -5.28 -18.15 -34.16
N LYS A 912 -4.90 -17.92 -32.89
CA LYS A 912 -4.12 -16.74 -32.50
C LYS A 912 -2.77 -16.79 -33.23
N THR A 913 -2.44 -15.70 -33.90
CA THR A 913 -1.14 -15.52 -34.55
C THR A 913 -0.36 -14.38 -33.95
N ILE A 914 0.95 -14.56 -33.76
CA ILE A 914 1.84 -13.53 -33.20
C ILE A 914 3.13 -13.39 -34.01
N ARG A 915 3.70 -12.18 -33.97
CA ARG A 915 5.07 -11.92 -34.41
C ARG A 915 5.93 -11.95 -33.16
N ASP A 916 6.87 -12.88 -33.13
CA ASP A 916 7.76 -13.06 -32.00
C ASP A 916 9.20 -12.73 -32.41
N VAL A 917 9.95 -12.09 -31.53
CA VAL A 917 11.30 -11.61 -31.85
C VAL A 917 12.30 -12.25 -30.90
N TYR A 918 13.38 -12.78 -31.46
CA TYR A 918 14.44 -13.49 -30.77
C TYR A 918 15.77 -12.82 -31.10
N PRO A 919 16.28 -11.93 -30.24
CA PRO A 919 17.65 -11.47 -30.35
C PRO A 919 18.60 -12.58 -29.88
N VAL A 920 19.47 -13.03 -30.77
CA VAL A 920 20.55 -13.96 -30.47
C VAL A 920 21.86 -13.16 -30.46
N ASP A 921 22.47 -13.02 -29.28
CA ASP A 921 23.76 -12.37 -29.14
C ASP A 921 24.84 -13.30 -29.71
N VAL A 922 25.47 -12.92 -30.82
CA VAL A 922 26.54 -13.70 -31.44
C VAL A 922 27.85 -13.39 -30.70
N PRO A 923 28.52 -14.38 -30.09
CA PRO A 923 29.73 -14.13 -29.30
C PRO A 923 30.78 -13.35 -30.10
N ALA A 924 31.41 -12.34 -29.51
CA ALA A 924 32.57 -11.67 -30.10
C ALA A 924 33.80 -12.59 -30.27
N PRO A 925 34.07 -13.56 -29.38
CA PRO A 925 35.10 -14.60 -29.56
C PRO A 925 34.88 -15.54 -30.75
N LEU A 926 33.79 -15.38 -31.50
CA LEU A 926 33.45 -16.34 -32.52
C LEU A 926 34.37 -16.19 -33.72
N LEU A 927 35.27 -17.14 -33.87
CA LEU A 927 36.33 -17.09 -34.86
C LEU A 927 36.08 -18.03 -36.06
N ALA A 928 34.92 -18.70 -36.11
CA ALA A 928 34.53 -19.51 -37.25
C ALA A 928 34.02 -18.61 -38.39
N ALA A 929 34.81 -18.46 -39.45
CA ALA A 929 34.32 -18.04 -40.75
C ALA A 929 33.63 -19.24 -41.42
N GLY A 930 32.31 -19.18 -41.61
CA GLY A 930 31.58 -20.28 -42.24
C GLY A 930 30.06 -20.10 -42.24
N PRO A 931 29.34 -20.87 -43.08
CA PRO A 931 27.89 -20.83 -43.13
C PRO A 931 27.32 -21.39 -41.82
N CYS A 932 26.45 -20.61 -41.16
CA CYS A 932 25.72 -21.05 -39.98
C CYS A 932 24.26 -21.34 -40.34
N LEU A 933 23.68 -22.34 -39.69
CA LEU A 933 22.27 -22.67 -39.81
C LEU A 933 21.52 -22.20 -38.55
N VAL A 934 20.24 -21.89 -38.70
CA VAL A 934 19.37 -21.56 -37.57
C VAL A 934 18.40 -22.71 -37.34
N ARG A 935 18.42 -23.26 -36.12
CA ARG A 935 17.47 -24.29 -35.67
C ARG A 935 16.46 -23.67 -34.71
N VAL A 936 15.18 -23.99 -34.92
CA VAL A 936 14.07 -23.54 -34.09
C VAL A 936 13.27 -24.75 -33.63
N GLY A 937 12.89 -24.76 -32.35
CA GLY A 937 11.98 -25.77 -31.85
C GLY A 937 11.27 -25.36 -30.57
N LEU A 938 10.40 -26.25 -30.10
CA LEU A 938 9.55 -26.06 -28.93
C LEU A 938 9.80 -27.18 -27.93
N TYR A 939 9.85 -26.84 -26.66
CA TYR A 939 9.97 -27.82 -25.58
C TYR A 939 9.19 -27.42 -24.35
N ASP A 940 8.78 -28.41 -23.57
CA ASP A 940 8.29 -28.20 -22.21
C ASP A 940 9.50 -28.06 -21.27
N HIS A 941 9.64 -26.90 -20.64
CA HIS A 941 10.75 -26.63 -19.72
C HIS A 941 10.72 -27.54 -18.49
N ALA A 942 9.55 -27.96 -18.01
CA ALA A 942 9.45 -28.78 -16.81
C ALA A 942 9.95 -30.21 -17.05
N THR A 943 9.70 -30.77 -18.23
CA THR A 943 10.05 -32.15 -18.59
C THR A 943 11.29 -32.26 -19.48
N GLY A 944 11.71 -31.17 -20.14
CA GLY A 944 12.76 -31.15 -21.16
C GLY A 944 12.32 -31.79 -22.49
N LEU A 945 11.07 -32.24 -22.61
CA LEU A 945 10.58 -32.92 -23.80
C LEU A 945 10.37 -31.93 -24.95
N ARG A 946 11.02 -32.20 -26.08
CA ARG A 946 10.89 -31.43 -27.32
C ARG A 946 9.71 -31.93 -28.15
N LEU A 947 9.00 -31.00 -28.78
CA LEU A 947 7.90 -31.32 -29.68
C LEU A 947 8.41 -31.71 -31.06
N PRO A 948 7.80 -32.73 -31.71
CA PRO A 948 8.16 -33.10 -33.07
C PRO A 948 7.73 -32.01 -34.07
N ALA A 949 8.66 -31.56 -34.89
CA ALA A 949 8.49 -30.69 -36.04
C ALA A 949 8.19 -31.52 -37.30
N GLN A 950 7.06 -31.25 -37.95
CA GLN A 950 6.62 -31.90 -39.18
C GLN A 950 6.60 -30.88 -40.32
N LEU A 951 7.50 -31.08 -41.30
CA LEU A 951 7.42 -30.41 -42.60
C LEU A 951 6.43 -31.16 -43.50
N SER A 952 5.71 -30.42 -44.35
CA SER A 952 4.87 -31.02 -45.40
C SER A 952 5.73 -31.90 -46.34
N GLY A 953 5.69 -33.22 -46.15
CA GLY A 953 6.41 -34.21 -46.97
C GLY A 953 7.77 -34.71 -46.43
N GLY A 954 8.18 -34.35 -45.21
CA GLY A 954 9.44 -34.79 -44.59
C GLY A 954 9.26 -35.63 -43.32
N GLY A 955 10.31 -36.35 -42.89
CA GLY A 955 10.32 -37.11 -41.63
C GLY A 955 10.31 -36.19 -40.39
N ALA A 956 9.71 -36.66 -39.29
CA ALA A 956 9.61 -35.90 -38.04
C ALA A 956 10.99 -35.74 -37.37
N ARG A 957 11.37 -34.50 -37.04
CA ARG A 957 12.53 -34.15 -36.19
C ARG A 957 12.05 -33.42 -34.95
N ASP A 958 12.90 -33.13 -33.97
CA ASP A 958 12.56 -32.34 -32.77
C ASP A 958 12.84 -30.83 -32.93
N PHE A 959 13.25 -30.41 -34.12
CA PHE A 959 13.48 -29.02 -34.53
C PHE A 959 13.22 -28.86 -36.04
N THR A 960 13.08 -27.61 -36.49
CA THR A 960 13.17 -27.22 -37.90
C THR A 960 14.45 -26.42 -38.15
N GLU A 961 15.16 -26.75 -39.22
CA GLU A 961 16.23 -25.90 -39.76
C GLU A 961 15.58 -24.86 -40.67
N LEU A 962 15.89 -23.58 -40.46
CA LEU A 962 15.44 -22.52 -41.37
C LEU A 962 16.19 -22.67 -42.69
N PRO A 963 15.52 -22.55 -43.85
CA PRO A 963 16.11 -22.74 -45.18
C PRO A 963 16.99 -21.53 -45.60
N ILE A 964 17.92 -21.13 -44.74
CA ILE A 964 18.83 -20.01 -44.94
C ILE A 964 20.19 -20.35 -44.30
N GLN A 965 21.27 -19.97 -44.98
CA GLN A 965 22.62 -20.03 -44.44
C GLN A 965 23.08 -18.62 -44.12
N LEU A 966 23.40 -18.39 -42.86
CA LEU A 966 23.96 -17.13 -42.38
C LEU A 966 25.46 -17.10 -42.68
N SER A 967 25.92 -16.05 -43.36
CA SER A 967 27.35 -15.82 -43.55
C SER A 967 27.89 -14.99 -42.41
N LEU A 968 28.70 -15.62 -41.54
CA LEU A 968 29.50 -14.89 -40.56
C LEU A 968 30.67 -14.23 -41.29
N GLN A 969 30.67 -12.89 -41.37
CA GLN A 969 31.79 -12.17 -41.96
C GLN A 969 33.03 -12.35 -41.06
N ALA A 970 34.06 -13.01 -41.60
CA ALA A 970 35.37 -13.10 -40.97
C ALA A 970 35.92 -11.68 -40.72
N ARG A 971 36.44 -11.43 -39.52
CA ARG A 971 37.28 -10.25 -39.29
C ARG A 971 38.60 -10.40 -40.05
N PRO A 972 39.25 -9.28 -40.45
CA PRO A 972 40.55 -9.36 -41.10
C PRO A 972 41.58 -10.08 -40.20
N PRO A 973 42.50 -10.88 -40.77
CA PRO A 973 43.54 -11.59 -40.02
C PRO A 973 44.34 -10.65 -39.13
N GLY A 974 44.58 -11.04 -37.87
CA GLY A 974 45.34 -10.23 -36.89
C GLY A 974 44.56 -9.11 -36.17
N ALA A 975 43.25 -8.99 -36.38
CA ALA A 975 42.41 -8.08 -35.59
C ALA A 975 42.14 -8.68 -34.19
N LEU A 976 42.59 -7.98 -33.14
CA LEU A 976 42.34 -8.42 -31.76
C LEU A 976 40.86 -8.27 -31.38
N ASN A 977 40.32 -9.26 -30.68
CA ASN A 977 39.09 -9.17 -29.92
C ASN A 977 39.32 -8.28 -28.70
N ASP A 978 38.71 -7.10 -28.70
CA ASP A 978 38.75 -6.21 -27.54
C ASP A 978 38.03 -6.86 -26.35
N LEU A 979 38.71 -6.89 -25.21
CA LEU A 979 38.16 -7.27 -23.91
C LEU A 979 38.86 -6.44 -22.84
N TYR A 980 38.30 -6.42 -21.63
CA TYR A 980 38.94 -5.70 -20.53
C TYR A 980 38.82 -6.51 -19.24
N HIS A 981 39.92 -7.11 -18.83
CA HIS A 981 40.01 -7.83 -17.57
C HIS A 981 41.27 -7.42 -16.82
N GLU A 982 41.11 -7.00 -15.56
CA GLU A 982 42.20 -6.55 -14.69
C GLU A 982 42.67 -7.70 -13.77
N PHE A 983 43.98 -7.83 -13.64
CA PHE A 983 44.65 -8.73 -12.71
C PHE A 983 45.24 -7.93 -11.54
N GLU A 984 44.63 -8.09 -10.36
CA GLU A 984 44.94 -7.37 -9.11
C GLU A 984 45.11 -5.84 -9.25
N GLY A 985 44.44 -5.21 -10.23
CA GLY A 985 44.61 -3.78 -10.55
C GLY A 985 46.02 -3.40 -11.01
N LYS A 986 46.87 -4.38 -11.39
CA LYS A 986 48.26 -4.18 -11.82
C LYS A 986 48.39 -4.15 -13.35
N ILE A 987 47.82 -5.16 -14.01
CA ILE A 987 47.90 -5.40 -15.46
C ILE A 987 46.49 -5.71 -15.98
N ALA A 988 46.12 -5.17 -17.14
CA ALA A 988 44.87 -5.50 -17.81
C ALA A 988 45.12 -6.21 -19.15
N LEU A 989 44.35 -7.25 -19.45
CA LEU A 989 44.25 -7.79 -20.81
C LEU A 989 43.23 -6.95 -21.59
N ARG A 990 43.68 -6.34 -22.69
CA ARG A 990 42.93 -5.41 -23.56
C ARG A 990 42.42 -6.04 -24.83
N GLY A 991 43.00 -7.17 -25.23
CA GLY A 991 42.48 -7.95 -26.35
C GLY A 991 43.31 -9.18 -26.67
N TYR A 992 42.78 -10.02 -27.56
CA TYR A 992 43.44 -11.25 -28.01
C TYR A 992 43.01 -11.65 -29.42
N SER A 993 43.81 -12.44 -30.12
CA SER A 993 43.38 -13.20 -31.30
C SER A 993 44.00 -14.59 -31.25
N VAL A 994 43.32 -15.59 -31.79
CA VAL A 994 43.84 -16.97 -31.81
C VAL A 994 43.52 -17.65 -33.13
N GLU A 995 44.51 -18.30 -33.74
CA GLU A 995 44.40 -19.00 -35.03
C GLU A 995 45.28 -20.28 -35.02
N PRO A 996 44.78 -21.46 -35.44
CA PRO A 996 43.43 -21.77 -35.85
C PRO A 996 42.52 -22.14 -34.66
N ILE A 997 41.20 -22.04 -34.83
CA ILE A 997 40.20 -22.32 -33.77
C ILE A 997 39.62 -23.72 -33.90
N LEU A 998 39.83 -24.30 -35.08
CA LEU A 998 39.74 -25.72 -35.31
C LEU A 998 41.15 -26.23 -35.59
N ALA A 999 41.60 -27.15 -34.75
CA ALA A 999 42.91 -27.75 -34.87
C ALA A 999 42.80 -29.28 -34.90
N GLN A 1000 43.84 -29.94 -35.39
CA GLN A 1000 44.05 -31.37 -35.26
C GLN A 1000 45.02 -31.64 -34.11
N PRO A 1001 44.98 -32.83 -33.48
CA PRO A 1001 46.04 -33.25 -32.59
C PRO A 1001 47.40 -33.16 -33.30
N GLY A 1002 48.36 -32.41 -32.73
CA GLY A 1002 49.65 -32.13 -33.33
C GLY A 1002 49.76 -30.79 -34.06
N ASP A 1003 48.66 -30.04 -34.24
CA ASP A 1003 48.70 -28.70 -34.82
C ASP A 1003 49.28 -27.67 -33.84
N GLU A 1004 49.67 -26.52 -34.38
CA GLU A 1004 50.15 -25.36 -33.64
C GLU A 1004 49.08 -24.25 -33.63
N LEU A 1005 48.85 -23.67 -32.45
CA LEU A 1005 47.86 -22.62 -32.22
C LEU A 1005 48.58 -21.31 -31.86
N HIS A 1006 48.43 -20.32 -32.73
CA HIS A 1006 49.01 -18.98 -32.59
C HIS A 1006 48.04 -18.07 -31.83
N LEU A 1007 48.43 -17.61 -30.65
CA LEU A 1007 47.66 -16.72 -29.77
C LEU A 1007 48.38 -15.38 -29.62
N LEU A 1008 47.73 -14.28 -30.00
CA LEU A 1008 48.19 -12.92 -29.72
C LEU A 1008 47.43 -12.37 -28.52
N LEU A 1009 48.12 -11.76 -27.57
CA LEU A 1009 47.56 -11.11 -26.38
C LEU A 1009 48.01 -9.66 -26.33
N ARG A 1010 47.10 -8.72 -26.04
CA ARG A 1010 47.45 -7.31 -25.80
C ARG A 1010 47.22 -6.95 -24.35
N TRP A 1011 48.30 -6.65 -23.67
CA TRP A 1011 48.35 -6.24 -22.27
C TRP A 1011 48.46 -4.73 -22.13
N GLN A 1012 47.99 -4.20 -21.01
CA GLN A 1012 48.18 -2.83 -20.59
C GLN A 1012 48.58 -2.78 -19.11
N ALA A 1013 49.69 -2.10 -18.79
CA ALA A 1013 50.05 -1.82 -17.41
C ALA A 1013 49.11 -0.75 -16.83
N LEU A 1014 48.45 -1.04 -15.71
CA LEU A 1014 47.59 -0.05 -15.03
C LEU A 1014 48.41 0.85 -14.09
N GLN A 1015 49.55 0.35 -13.63
CA GLN A 1015 50.54 1.08 -12.85
C GLN A 1015 51.97 0.65 -13.24
N THR A 1016 52.97 1.41 -12.83
CA THR A 1016 54.38 1.01 -12.99
C THR A 1016 54.67 -0.19 -12.10
N LEU A 1017 55.23 -1.25 -12.67
CA LEU A 1017 55.46 -2.52 -11.98
C LEU A 1017 56.93 -2.63 -11.54
N SER A 1018 57.18 -3.25 -10.39
CA SER A 1018 58.53 -3.55 -9.88
C SER A 1018 58.88 -5.04 -9.93
N GLU A 1019 57.93 -5.87 -10.37
CA GLU A 1019 57.99 -7.32 -10.37
C GLU A 1019 57.83 -7.83 -11.81
N ASP A 1020 58.56 -8.91 -12.14
CA ASP A 1020 58.41 -9.60 -13.42
C ASP A 1020 57.40 -10.74 -13.31
N TYR A 1021 56.42 -10.76 -14.19
CA TYR A 1021 55.40 -11.80 -14.28
C TYR A 1021 55.61 -12.66 -15.53
N VAL A 1022 55.42 -13.96 -15.37
CA VAL A 1022 55.27 -14.90 -16.49
C VAL A 1022 53.80 -14.93 -16.89
N VAL A 1023 53.53 -14.80 -18.18
CA VAL A 1023 52.20 -15.04 -18.75
C VAL A 1023 52.15 -16.52 -19.15
N PHE A 1024 51.07 -17.19 -18.75
CA PHE A 1024 50.80 -18.56 -19.15
C PHE A 1024 49.57 -18.61 -20.03
N ALA A 1025 49.61 -19.44 -21.06
CA ALA A 1025 48.48 -19.75 -21.92
C ALA A 1025 48.33 -21.27 -22.00
N HIS A 1026 47.20 -21.82 -21.56
CA HIS A 1026 46.95 -23.27 -21.51
C HIS A 1026 45.70 -23.62 -22.30
N LEU A 1027 45.74 -24.77 -22.97
CA LEU A 1027 44.61 -25.40 -23.61
C LEU A 1027 44.16 -26.58 -22.73
N MET A 1028 42.97 -26.49 -22.14
CA MET A 1028 42.51 -27.40 -21.08
C MET A 1028 41.17 -28.07 -21.41
N ARG A 1029 40.99 -29.30 -20.93
CA ARG A 1029 39.71 -30.02 -21.01
C ARG A 1029 38.89 -29.83 -19.72
N ALA A 1030 37.60 -30.21 -19.75
CA ALA A 1030 36.65 -30.05 -18.64
C ALA A 1030 37.04 -30.75 -17.31
N ASP A 1031 38.00 -31.67 -17.33
CA ASP A 1031 38.61 -32.34 -16.17
C ASP A 1031 39.86 -31.63 -15.62
N ALA A 1032 40.14 -30.42 -16.12
CA ALA A 1032 41.33 -29.60 -15.81
C ALA A 1032 42.66 -30.23 -16.28
N GLN A 1033 42.63 -31.17 -17.22
CA GLN A 1033 43.85 -31.66 -17.87
C GLN A 1033 44.30 -30.68 -18.96
N ILE A 1034 45.58 -30.30 -18.95
CA ILE A 1034 46.23 -29.45 -19.96
C ILE A 1034 46.67 -30.32 -21.14
N TRP A 1035 46.46 -29.83 -22.36
CA TRP A 1035 46.75 -30.52 -23.63
C TRP A 1035 47.53 -29.66 -24.64
N ALA A 1036 47.75 -28.39 -24.32
CA ALA A 1036 48.78 -27.53 -24.90
C ALA A 1036 49.13 -26.46 -23.84
N GLN A 1037 50.38 -26.03 -23.76
CA GLN A 1037 50.77 -24.96 -22.85
C GLN A 1037 51.98 -24.21 -23.37
N ASN A 1038 52.04 -22.92 -23.07
CA ASN A 1038 53.20 -22.08 -23.28
C ASN A 1038 53.22 -20.98 -22.20
N ASP A 1039 54.33 -20.88 -21.48
CA ASP A 1039 54.52 -20.00 -20.33
C ASP A 1039 55.85 -19.26 -20.53
N HIS A 1040 55.79 -17.94 -20.76
CA HIS A 1040 57.00 -17.12 -20.92
C HIS A 1040 56.81 -15.71 -20.35
N TRP A 1041 57.94 -15.01 -20.18
CA TRP A 1041 57.92 -13.57 -19.94
C TRP A 1041 57.42 -12.86 -21.19
N PRO A 1042 56.70 -11.73 -21.08
CA PRO A 1042 56.16 -11.08 -22.26
C PRO A 1042 57.22 -10.78 -23.32
N MET A 1043 56.86 -11.01 -24.57
CA MET A 1043 57.71 -10.96 -25.77
C MET A 1043 58.90 -11.92 -25.68
N ASP A 1044 58.69 -13.16 -25.24
CA ASP A 1044 59.76 -14.15 -24.99
C ASP A 1044 60.92 -13.59 -24.14
N GLY A 1045 60.60 -12.78 -23.13
CA GLY A 1045 61.56 -12.14 -22.24
C GLY A 1045 62.19 -10.84 -22.76
N GLN A 1046 61.79 -10.36 -23.94
CA GLN A 1046 62.23 -9.05 -24.46
C GLN A 1046 61.48 -7.88 -23.83
N SER A 1047 60.36 -8.11 -23.15
CA SER A 1047 59.61 -7.08 -22.43
C SER A 1047 59.16 -7.53 -21.03
N PRO A 1048 60.11 -7.73 -20.08
CA PRO A 1048 59.77 -8.08 -18.69
C PRO A 1048 58.82 -7.04 -18.07
N THR A 1049 57.82 -7.49 -17.32
CA THR A 1049 56.76 -6.58 -16.84
C THR A 1049 57.28 -5.49 -15.90
N SER A 1050 58.41 -5.68 -15.22
CA SER A 1050 59.08 -4.64 -14.41
C SER A 1050 59.55 -3.43 -15.23
N THR A 1051 59.65 -3.58 -16.55
CA THR A 1051 59.99 -2.48 -17.48
C THR A 1051 58.77 -1.66 -17.91
N TRP A 1052 57.56 -2.10 -17.58
CA TRP A 1052 56.33 -1.45 -18.02
C TRP A 1052 56.00 -0.23 -17.14
N SER A 1053 55.77 0.91 -17.80
CA SER A 1053 55.25 2.13 -17.15
C SER A 1053 53.73 2.16 -17.18
N ALA A 1054 53.11 2.87 -16.22
CA ALA A 1054 51.65 3.03 -16.19
C ALA A 1054 51.10 3.52 -17.54
N GLY A 1055 50.15 2.76 -18.09
CA GLY A 1055 49.53 3.01 -19.39
C GLY A 1055 50.24 2.35 -20.59
N ALA A 1056 51.42 1.77 -20.42
CA ALA A 1056 52.14 1.07 -21.49
C ALA A 1056 51.35 -0.15 -21.98
N THR A 1057 51.32 -0.36 -23.29
CA THR A 1057 50.66 -1.51 -23.93
C THR A 1057 51.68 -2.41 -24.59
N VAL A 1058 51.60 -3.71 -24.35
CA VAL A 1058 52.48 -4.73 -24.93
C VAL A 1058 51.62 -5.76 -25.64
N THR A 1059 51.97 -6.10 -26.88
CA THR A 1059 51.36 -7.22 -27.60
C THR A 1059 52.35 -8.38 -27.53
N ASP A 1060 51.86 -9.57 -27.23
CA ASP A 1060 52.63 -10.75 -26.89
C ASP A 1060 52.11 -11.95 -27.67
N GLU A 1061 52.99 -12.82 -28.16
CA GLU A 1061 52.65 -13.92 -29.07
C GLU A 1061 52.94 -15.27 -28.41
N PHE A 1062 52.01 -16.20 -28.51
CA PHE A 1062 52.08 -17.53 -27.90
C PHE A 1062 51.83 -18.59 -28.96
N ASP A 1063 52.81 -19.47 -29.14
CA ASP A 1063 52.66 -20.66 -29.96
C ASP A 1063 52.36 -21.86 -29.07
N LEU A 1064 51.16 -22.42 -29.21
CA LEU A 1064 50.66 -23.54 -28.40
C LEU A 1064 50.61 -24.80 -29.24
N HIS A 1065 51.58 -25.69 -29.04
CA HIS A 1065 51.59 -26.99 -29.70
C HIS A 1065 50.61 -27.96 -29.02
N ILE A 1066 49.57 -28.35 -29.76
CA ILE A 1066 48.55 -29.28 -29.27
C ILE A 1066 49.11 -30.69 -29.29
N TRP A 1067 49.04 -31.41 -28.18
CA TRP A 1067 49.65 -32.73 -28.10
C TRP A 1067 49.06 -33.71 -29.14
N PRO A 1068 49.90 -34.55 -29.78
CA PRO A 1068 49.46 -35.47 -30.84
C PRO A 1068 48.40 -36.50 -30.40
N ASP A 1069 48.32 -36.80 -29.11
CA ASP A 1069 47.35 -37.72 -28.51
C ASP A 1069 46.11 -37.02 -27.92
N ALA A 1070 45.96 -35.70 -28.15
CA ALA A 1070 44.79 -34.94 -27.72
C ALA A 1070 43.48 -35.61 -28.19
N PRO A 1071 42.57 -35.94 -27.25
CA PRO A 1071 41.24 -36.40 -27.58
C PRO A 1071 40.48 -35.45 -28.50
N GLU A 1072 39.49 -35.98 -29.22
CA GLU A 1072 38.56 -35.12 -29.93
C GLU A 1072 37.59 -34.48 -28.95
N ASP A 1073 37.78 -33.20 -28.62
CA ASP A 1073 36.93 -32.47 -27.69
C ASP A 1073 37.01 -30.96 -27.89
N ASN A 1074 36.17 -30.21 -27.18
CA ASN A 1074 36.26 -28.77 -27.08
C ASN A 1074 37.13 -28.42 -25.86
N TYR A 1075 38.22 -27.71 -26.12
CA TYR A 1075 39.20 -27.32 -25.13
C TYR A 1075 39.03 -25.86 -24.77
N GLN A 1076 39.10 -25.52 -23.49
CA GLN A 1076 39.13 -24.14 -23.01
C GLN A 1076 40.55 -23.58 -23.19
N LEU A 1077 40.67 -22.46 -23.89
CA LEU A 1077 41.89 -21.66 -23.92
C LEU A 1077 41.86 -20.71 -22.74
N ILE A 1078 42.82 -20.84 -21.83
CA ILE A 1078 42.93 -19.99 -20.65
C ILE A 1078 44.26 -19.23 -20.63
N VAL A 1079 44.25 -18.05 -20.01
CA VAL A 1079 45.45 -17.24 -19.81
C VAL A 1079 45.50 -16.65 -18.40
N GLY A 1080 46.70 -16.43 -17.88
CA GLY A 1080 46.88 -15.69 -16.64
C GLY A 1080 48.33 -15.30 -16.41
N LEU A 1081 48.62 -14.78 -15.21
CA LEU A 1081 49.96 -14.35 -14.83
C LEU A 1081 50.39 -14.96 -13.49
N TYR A 1082 51.68 -15.24 -13.34
CA TYR A 1082 52.28 -15.59 -12.06
C TYR A 1082 53.66 -14.99 -11.87
N GLU A 1083 54.02 -14.78 -10.61
CA GLU A 1083 55.37 -14.36 -10.24
C GLU A 1083 56.30 -15.59 -10.23
N PRO A 1084 57.40 -15.62 -11.01
CA PRO A 1084 58.22 -16.81 -11.22
C PRO A 1084 58.98 -17.27 -9.97
N THR A 1085 59.29 -16.38 -9.04
CA THR A 1085 60.04 -16.68 -7.81
C THR A 1085 59.18 -17.37 -6.74
N THR A 1086 57.91 -16.96 -6.62
CA THR A 1086 56.97 -17.45 -5.59
C THR A 1086 55.92 -18.40 -6.17
N ILE A 1087 55.79 -18.46 -7.50
CA ILE A 1087 54.71 -19.14 -8.24
C ILE A 1087 53.32 -18.61 -7.82
N ARG A 1088 53.26 -17.40 -7.24
CA ARG A 1088 52.00 -16.78 -6.87
C ARG A 1088 51.29 -16.30 -8.13
N ARG A 1089 50.09 -16.82 -8.37
CA ARG A 1089 49.21 -16.35 -9.45
C ARG A 1089 48.57 -15.00 -9.11
N LEU A 1090 48.34 -14.18 -10.13
CA LEU A 1090 47.52 -12.97 -10.01
C LEU A 1090 46.04 -13.32 -10.20
N TYR A 1091 45.18 -12.67 -9.43
CA TYR A 1091 43.74 -12.91 -9.46
C TYR A 1091 42.98 -11.82 -10.22
N LEU A 1092 41.93 -12.23 -10.91
CA LEU A 1092 40.86 -11.38 -11.44
C LEU A 1092 39.94 -10.91 -10.32
N ASP A 1093 39.15 -9.86 -10.58
CA ASP A 1093 38.09 -9.39 -9.67
C ASP A 1093 37.03 -10.46 -9.35
N THR A 1094 36.90 -11.47 -10.20
CA THR A 1094 36.01 -12.62 -10.00
C THR A 1094 36.55 -13.62 -8.97
N GLY A 1095 37.79 -13.48 -8.51
CA GLY A 1095 38.48 -14.40 -7.60
C GLY A 1095 39.14 -15.59 -8.30
N LEU A 1096 39.10 -15.65 -9.63
CA LEU A 1096 39.82 -16.65 -10.44
C LEU A 1096 41.25 -16.19 -10.72
N ASP A 1097 42.18 -17.12 -10.88
CA ASP A 1097 43.60 -16.87 -11.18
C ASP A 1097 43.96 -17.02 -12.67
N PHE A 1098 42.95 -17.25 -13.51
CA PHE A 1098 43.04 -17.28 -14.96
C PHE A 1098 41.75 -16.75 -15.60
N LEU A 1099 41.85 -16.36 -16.87
CA LEU A 1099 40.76 -15.94 -17.73
C LEU A 1099 40.56 -16.98 -18.84
N VAL A 1100 39.31 -17.39 -19.09
CA VAL A 1100 38.96 -18.22 -20.26
C VAL A 1100 38.73 -17.31 -21.46
N LEU A 1101 39.56 -17.44 -22.50
CA LEU A 1101 39.47 -16.64 -23.73
C LEU A 1101 38.48 -17.23 -24.75
N GLY A 1102 38.22 -18.53 -24.70
CA GLY A 1102 37.31 -19.18 -25.64
C GLY A 1102 37.47 -20.70 -25.64
N GLN A 1103 36.80 -21.35 -26.59
CA GLN A 1103 36.96 -22.79 -26.84
C GLN A 1103 37.62 -23.04 -28.19
N ILE A 1104 38.58 -23.96 -28.22
CA ILE A 1104 39.23 -24.48 -29.43
C ILE A 1104 38.72 -25.90 -29.64
N ALA A 1105 38.20 -26.19 -30.82
CA ALA A 1105 37.81 -27.55 -31.17
C ALA A 1105 39.02 -28.31 -31.70
N VAL A 1106 39.40 -29.40 -31.04
CA VAL A 1106 40.42 -30.33 -31.57
C VAL A 1106 39.71 -31.56 -32.13
N ARG A 1107 39.93 -31.88 -33.40
CA ARG A 1107 39.28 -33.00 -34.11
C ARG A 1107 40.30 -33.70 -35.01
N ARG A 1108 40.27 -35.03 -35.17
CA ARG A 1108 41.06 -35.68 -36.21
C ARG A 1108 40.40 -35.41 -37.57
N GLY A 1109 41.22 -35.02 -38.54
CA GLY A 1109 40.76 -34.68 -39.89
C GLY A 1109 40.16 -35.84 -40.65
#